data_AF-A0A1Q3ZHX2-F1
#
_entry.id   AF-A0A1Q3ZHX2-F1
#
_cell.length_a   1.000
_cell.length_b   1.000
_cell.length_c   1.000
_cell.angle_alpha   90.00
_cell.angle_beta   90.00
_cell.angle_gamma   90.00
#
_symmetry.space_group_name_H-M   'P 1'
#
loop_
_entity.id
_entity.type
_entity.pdbx_description
1 polymer ?
#
loop_
_entity_poly.entity_id
_entity_poly.type
_entity_poly.pdbx_seq_one_letter_code
_entity_poly.pdbx_strand_id
1 'polypeptide(L)'
;MNNICTHKTSYFSAILVFISLLLSNDVKSQTLCNPPISVNAGTDITIPCGGSANLGEVPSPTPSNPDYTLAATCKHTARFQSNSLTQGGGIYINDVTTTGGNININNTNTLVDAGHVDPMGPNAWSTIWYSNYSAAHFVEACAGSTFNLNINARSLNNNRPYFCRVWIDWDNSGTFTAAEIVYTSPAINTHPNINITNVPIAIPAGQPYGAYRMRIRFKDNAPFVTSDGACTYTNSQGIEAPYAGYTGSQKGSYTFSDEIEDYSVHVNCGNDTGGGNLTYSWTPSETLNASDIPNPVASPPGTTTYTVTVTDNVNNCISTDQVTVTVTPVTPTFTNPGPICVGTNFTLPASSNGVTGTWSPAANNMATTTYTFTPDGGQCATTAQMTVVVNPAATPAFDNPGPVCSGTSFTLPTISSNGITGTWLPVINNTQTTTYTFTPDNANCASATTMTVIINNQVTPVFTNPGPVCQGTAFTLPATSNNGITGTWSPAVNNTATTTYTFTPDNTGCASATTMTVIIEHPIVPAFTNPGPICPGTAFTLPATSNNNITGTWSPAVNNTQTTTYTFTPDNTGCAATATMTVAVDNQVIPTFINPGPVCTGTAFTLPETSNNGITGTWSPAINNTATTTYTFTPDNTGCASSTTMTVVIENQIVPVFTNPGPVCPGTTFTLPATSDNNATGTWSPAINSTATTTYTFTPDNTGCATSATITVVINSTFEISLSERISICQGEAIPSTIVTATGGSAPYTFTYAVGNGAPVIISSNQNTTVIALANYPGLNANVPGCYDITISGSAAGSCQTGNIVFTEHLCVHPAPDASFLTNPGNDGVYSFTNTSTGATTYTWDFGDGSGAAHSEHPVHKFSNEDAASYTVKLIAYSDKGCSDTTSRVINTEEVIFYVPNAFTPDGNEFNNIFKPVMTSGYDPLSYQLEIYNRWGELIFESKNADYGWDGTYMGQIVQDGIYVWKITFKVIYNDDKKLYLGHVNIIK
;
A
#
# COMPACT_ATOMS: atom_id res chain seq x y z
N MET A 1 -71.56 26.99 -14.19
CA MET A 1 -72.16 25.65 -14.09
C MET A 1 -72.18 25.03 -15.47
N ASN A 2 -71.40 24.02 -15.84
CA ASN A 2 -70.06 23.63 -15.37
C ASN A 2 -69.21 23.61 -16.65
N ASN A 3 -68.24 24.51 -16.91
CA ASN A 3 -66.97 24.77 -16.20
C ASN A 3 -66.04 23.53 -16.18
N ILE A 4 -64.79 23.58 -16.67
CA ILE A 4 -64.12 24.58 -17.54
C ILE A 4 -62.84 23.99 -18.21
N CYS A 5 -62.45 24.62 -19.33
CA CYS A 5 -61.19 24.69 -20.11
C CYS A 5 -59.83 24.23 -19.51
N THR A 6 -58.71 23.99 -20.24
CA THR A 6 -58.34 23.76 -21.69
C THR A 6 -56.81 23.53 -21.82
N HIS A 7 -56.35 22.84 -22.89
CA HIS A 7 -54.96 22.82 -23.44
C HIS A 7 -53.85 22.19 -22.55
N LYS A 8 -52.72 21.64 -23.07
CA LYS A 8 -52.06 21.78 -24.39
C LYS A 8 -51.29 20.47 -24.79
N THR A 9 -50.94 20.37 -26.08
CA THR A 9 -49.97 19.48 -26.79
C THR A 9 -48.76 18.94 -25.99
N SER A 10 -48.11 17.79 -26.30
CA SER A 10 -48.17 16.86 -27.46
C SER A 10 -47.34 15.56 -27.24
N TYR A 11 -47.69 14.49 -27.99
CA TYR A 11 -47.02 13.19 -28.34
C TYR A 11 -45.77 12.68 -27.56
N PHE A 12 -45.64 11.40 -27.15
CA PHE A 12 -45.81 10.04 -27.75
C PHE A 12 -44.55 9.44 -28.40
N SER A 13 -44.33 8.15 -28.09
CA SER A 13 -43.34 7.15 -28.56
C SER A 13 -41.84 7.47 -28.49
N ALA A 14 -40.95 6.57 -28.06
CA ALA A 14 -40.80 5.10 -28.17
C ALA A 14 -40.02 4.65 -29.42
N ILE A 15 -39.17 3.64 -29.22
CA ILE A 15 -38.20 3.12 -30.19
C ILE A 15 -38.24 1.58 -30.12
N LEU A 16 -38.50 0.93 -31.26
CA LEU A 16 -38.41 -0.52 -31.38
C LEU A 16 -36.96 -0.97 -31.65
N VAL A 17 -36.60 -2.10 -31.03
CA VAL A 17 -35.93 -3.28 -31.60
C VAL A 17 -34.86 -3.03 -32.68
N PHE A 18 -33.64 -3.56 -32.51
CA PHE A 18 -33.04 -4.45 -33.54
C PHE A 18 -31.99 -5.42 -32.98
N ILE A 19 -31.56 -6.35 -33.85
CA ILE A 19 -30.98 -7.66 -33.55
C ILE A 19 -29.53 -7.58 -33.03
N SER A 20 -29.35 -8.04 -31.79
CA SER A 20 -28.16 -8.59 -31.13
C SER A 20 -26.76 -8.42 -31.77
N LEU A 21 -25.90 -7.63 -31.12
CA LEU A 21 -24.50 -7.98 -30.73
C LEU A 21 -24.01 -7.00 -29.64
N LEU A 22 -23.10 -7.41 -28.76
CA LEU A 22 -22.77 -6.70 -27.51
C LEU A 22 -21.53 -5.79 -27.62
N LEU A 23 -21.49 -4.69 -26.84
CA LEU A 23 -20.39 -4.24 -25.96
C LEU A 23 -20.71 -2.87 -25.27
N SER A 24 -19.92 -2.46 -24.27
CA SER A 24 -20.34 -1.55 -23.18
C SER A 24 -19.67 -0.15 -23.14
N ASN A 25 -20.38 0.83 -22.55
CA ASN A 25 -19.90 1.95 -21.70
C ASN A 25 -18.97 3.06 -22.32
N ASP A 26 -18.85 4.31 -21.80
CA ASP A 26 -19.41 4.95 -20.58
C ASP A 26 -19.46 6.52 -20.60
N VAL A 27 -20.51 7.13 -19.99
CA VAL A 27 -20.68 8.55 -19.49
C VAL A 27 -20.28 9.75 -20.43
N LYS A 28 -20.21 11.07 -20.10
CA LYS A 28 -20.39 11.91 -18.88
C LYS A 28 -20.69 13.42 -19.18
N SER A 29 -21.36 14.14 -18.26
CA SER A 29 -21.40 15.63 -18.05
C SER A 29 -22.09 16.53 -19.10
N GLN A 30 -22.98 17.52 -18.82
CA GLN A 30 -23.76 18.09 -17.68
C GLN A 30 -24.76 19.13 -18.32
N THR A 31 -25.86 19.71 -17.79
CA THR A 31 -26.69 19.68 -16.55
C THR A 31 -28.19 19.96 -16.97
N LEU A 32 -29.14 20.76 -16.44
CA LEU A 32 -29.28 21.73 -15.32
C LEU A 32 -30.79 22.02 -14.97
N CYS A 33 -31.16 21.86 -13.69
CA CYS A 33 -32.35 22.32 -12.91
C CYS A 33 -33.79 22.57 -13.51
N ASN A 34 -34.71 21.61 -13.27
CA ASN A 34 -35.90 21.60 -12.35
C ASN A 34 -36.91 22.79 -12.26
N PRO A 35 -38.19 22.63 -11.79
CA PRO A 35 -39.04 21.44 -11.43
C PRO A 35 -40.47 21.55 -12.10
N PRO A 36 -41.67 21.21 -11.52
CA PRO A 36 -42.12 20.26 -10.46
C PRO A 36 -43.42 19.40 -10.79
N ILE A 37 -43.76 18.42 -9.91
CA ILE A 37 -45.11 18.00 -9.39
C ILE A 37 -46.28 17.65 -10.35
N SER A 38 -47.01 16.52 -10.23
CA SER A 38 -46.91 15.33 -9.35
C SER A 38 -47.89 14.19 -9.72
N VAL A 39 -47.55 12.93 -9.37
CA VAL A 39 -48.50 11.88 -8.97
C VAL A 39 -47.91 11.14 -7.75
N ASN A 40 -48.74 10.59 -6.85
CA ASN A 40 -48.28 10.09 -5.55
C ASN A 40 -47.70 8.66 -5.57
N ALA A 41 -46.41 8.56 -5.24
CA ALA A 41 -45.85 7.55 -4.35
C ALA A 41 -44.82 8.25 -3.43
N GLY A 42 -44.28 7.56 -2.43
CA GLY A 42 -43.48 8.19 -1.36
C GLY A 42 -42.06 8.63 -1.78
N THR A 43 -41.93 9.89 -2.22
CA THR A 43 -40.69 10.70 -2.24
C THR A 43 -39.43 10.07 -2.87
N ASP A 44 -39.23 10.34 -4.16
CA ASP A 44 -38.05 9.97 -4.95
C ASP A 44 -36.71 10.52 -4.44
N ILE A 45 -35.62 9.89 -4.88
CA ILE A 45 -34.64 10.60 -5.72
C ILE A 45 -34.42 9.81 -7.02
N THR A 46 -34.75 10.43 -8.16
CA THR A 46 -34.52 9.91 -9.50
C THR A 46 -33.06 10.10 -9.94
N ILE A 47 -32.41 9.08 -10.52
CA ILE A 47 -31.14 9.23 -11.25
C ILE A 47 -31.38 9.02 -12.76
N PRO A 48 -30.86 9.89 -13.66
CA PRO A 48 -31.00 9.72 -15.11
C PRO A 48 -30.20 8.54 -15.67
N CYS A 49 -30.62 8.03 -16.83
CA CYS A 49 -29.97 6.91 -17.52
C CYS A 49 -28.49 7.20 -17.88
N GLY A 50 -27.60 6.23 -17.65
CA GLY A 50 -26.26 6.19 -18.26
C GLY A 50 -25.08 6.55 -17.33
N GLY A 51 -24.95 5.86 -16.18
CA GLY A 51 -23.74 5.94 -15.37
C GLY A 51 -23.45 4.64 -14.62
N SER A 52 -22.24 4.12 -14.77
CA SER A 52 -21.72 3.04 -13.92
C SER A 52 -21.28 3.55 -12.54
N ALA A 53 -21.45 2.72 -11.51
CA ALA A 53 -20.93 2.96 -10.17
C ALA A 53 -19.98 1.82 -9.78
N ASN A 54 -18.69 2.11 -9.63
CA ASN A 54 -17.74 1.17 -9.08
C ASN A 54 -18.00 0.99 -7.58
N LEU A 55 -18.49 -0.17 -7.17
CA LEU A 55 -18.62 -0.54 -5.76
C LEU A 55 -17.26 -1.04 -5.22
N GLY A 56 -16.38 -0.10 -4.93
CA GLY A 56 -15.12 -0.38 -4.25
C GLY A 56 -14.51 0.86 -3.62
N GLU A 57 -14.62 0.99 -2.30
CA GLU A 57 -13.76 1.89 -1.52
C GLU A 57 -13.63 1.43 -0.06
N VAL A 58 -12.64 2.00 0.64
CA VAL A 58 -12.12 1.55 1.94
C VAL A 58 -12.82 2.28 3.10
N PRO A 59 -13.15 1.62 4.23
CA PRO A 59 -13.96 2.23 5.29
C PRO A 59 -13.19 3.18 6.22
N SER A 60 -13.74 4.39 6.47
CA SER A 60 -13.67 5.19 7.73
C SER A 60 -14.06 6.67 7.49
N PRO A 61 -14.70 7.40 8.42
CA PRO A 61 -15.62 7.01 9.50
C PRO A 61 -17.01 7.71 9.39
N THR A 62 -17.91 7.44 10.34
CA THR A 62 -19.29 7.96 10.39
C THR A 62 -19.40 9.48 10.63
N PRO A 63 -20.54 10.08 10.26
CA PRO A 63 -21.48 10.46 11.34
C PRO A 63 -22.97 10.19 11.07
N SER A 64 -23.69 9.87 12.16
CA SER A 64 -25.14 10.02 12.41
C SER A 64 -26.21 9.46 11.45
N ASN A 65 -27.04 8.56 12.02
CA ASN A 65 -28.34 8.01 11.60
C ASN A 65 -29.19 8.85 10.61
N PRO A 66 -29.90 8.19 9.68
CA PRO A 66 -31.33 8.00 9.89
C PRO A 66 -31.83 6.55 9.70
N ASP A 67 -33.00 6.27 10.28
CA ASP A 67 -33.56 4.92 10.48
C ASP A 67 -34.10 4.23 9.22
N TYR A 68 -34.04 2.90 9.19
CA TYR A 68 -34.74 2.04 8.22
C TYR A 68 -35.53 0.94 8.93
N THR A 69 -36.82 0.79 8.62
CA THR A 69 -37.71 -0.22 9.22
C THR A 69 -37.70 -1.53 8.43
N LEU A 70 -37.35 -2.64 9.07
CA LEU A 70 -37.35 -3.99 8.47
C LEU A 70 -38.77 -4.60 8.37
N ALA A 71 -38.97 -5.44 7.35
CA ALA A 71 -40.21 -6.19 7.14
C ALA A 71 -40.38 -7.36 8.14
N ALA A 72 -41.63 -7.66 8.50
CA ALA A 72 -41.97 -8.54 9.63
C ALA A 72 -41.78 -10.06 9.40
N THR A 73 -41.31 -10.50 8.23
CA THR A 73 -41.30 -11.93 7.82
C THR A 73 -40.11 -12.74 8.34
N CYS A 74 -39.08 -12.11 8.90
CA CYS A 74 -37.80 -12.75 9.17
C CYS A 74 -37.61 -13.20 10.64
N LYS A 75 -38.39 -14.20 11.07
CA LYS A 75 -38.10 -15.01 12.27
C LYS A 75 -37.88 -16.47 11.85
N HIS A 76 -36.71 -17.04 12.12
CA HIS A 76 -36.50 -18.49 12.08
C HIS A 76 -35.44 -18.96 13.09
N THR A 77 -35.51 -20.24 13.46
CA THR A 77 -35.09 -20.71 14.79
C THR A 77 -34.44 -22.10 14.75
N ALA A 78 -33.25 -22.28 15.35
CA ALA A 78 -32.69 -23.61 15.69
C ALA A 78 -31.50 -23.54 16.68
N ARG A 79 -31.23 -24.65 17.37
CA ARG A 79 -30.04 -24.97 18.20
C ARG A 79 -29.12 -25.94 17.39
N PHE A 80 -27.83 -26.21 17.66
CA PHE A 80 -27.16 -26.57 18.93
C PHE A 80 -25.61 -26.63 18.81
N GLN A 81 -24.93 -26.54 19.96
CA GLN A 81 -23.62 -27.13 20.35
C GLN A 81 -22.30 -26.70 19.66
N SER A 82 -21.22 -26.82 20.44
CA SER A 82 -19.86 -26.33 20.17
C SER A 82 -18.84 -27.48 19.99
N ASN A 83 -17.73 -27.16 19.30
CA ASN A 83 -16.49 -27.95 19.14
C ASN A 83 -16.31 -28.79 17.84
N SER A 84 -16.74 -28.28 16.69
CA SER A 84 -16.21 -28.71 15.38
C SER A 84 -15.92 -27.52 14.45
N LEU A 85 -14.64 -27.21 14.24
CA LEU A 85 -14.21 -26.33 13.15
C LEU A 85 -13.99 -27.16 11.89
N THR A 86 -15.01 -27.23 11.04
CA THR A 86 -14.89 -27.71 9.65
C THR A 86 -14.99 -26.53 8.69
N GLN A 87 -14.14 -26.52 7.67
CA GLN A 87 -14.13 -25.50 6.62
C GLN A 87 -15.52 -25.38 5.98
N GLY A 88 -16.11 -24.17 5.97
CA GLY A 88 -17.45 -23.95 5.48
C GLY A 88 -17.54 -24.18 3.97
N GLY A 89 -18.52 -24.98 3.53
CA GLY A 89 -18.73 -25.32 2.13
C GLY A 89 -19.82 -24.49 1.44
N GLY A 90 -19.61 -24.19 0.16
CA GLY A 90 -20.49 -23.36 -0.67
C GLY A 90 -21.12 -24.10 -1.85
N ILE A 91 -22.12 -23.49 -2.50
CA ILE A 91 -22.48 -23.73 -3.91
C ILE A 91 -22.24 -22.44 -4.70
N TYR A 92 -21.83 -22.59 -5.96
CA TYR A 92 -21.91 -21.54 -6.97
C TYR A 92 -22.40 -22.09 -8.33
N ILE A 93 -23.14 -21.31 -9.10
CA ILE A 93 -23.63 -21.64 -10.46
C ILE A 93 -22.55 -21.24 -11.48
N ASN A 94 -22.27 -22.14 -12.43
CA ASN A 94 -21.29 -21.92 -13.51
C ASN A 94 -21.99 -21.48 -14.81
N ASP A 95 -23.06 -22.19 -15.17
CA ASP A 95 -23.79 -22.02 -16.43
C ASP A 95 -25.29 -22.22 -16.21
N VAL A 96 -26.09 -21.43 -16.94
CA VAL A 96 -27.54 -21.64 -17.08
C VAL A 96 -27.91 -21.54 -18.55
N THR A 97 -28.57 -22.56 -19.08
CA THR A 97 -29.01 -22.58 -20.48
C THR A 97 -30.45 -23.06 -20.61
N THR A 98 -31.16 -22.58 -21.63
CA THR A 98 -32.47 -23.15 -22.01
C THR A 98 -32.44 -23.73 -23.42
N THR A 99 -33.42 -24.59 -23.72
CA THR A 99 -33.67 -25.10 -25.08
C THR A 99 -35.18 -25.21 -25.32
N GLY A 100 -35.61 -25.12 -26.58
CA GLY A 100 -37.02 -25.25 -26.95
C GLY A 100 -37.85 -23.96 -26.86
N GLY A 101 -37.32 -22.88 -26.28
CA GLY A 101 -37.85 -21.53 -26.52
C GLY A 101 -37.52 -21.03 -27.94
N ASN A 102 -38.23 -19.99 -28.38
CA ASN A 102 -37.93 -19.23 -29.61
C ASN A 102 -36.55 -18.54 -29.50
N ILE A 103 -36.30 -17.93 -28.33
CA ILE A 103 -34.99 -17.41 -27.88
C ILE A 103 -34.65 -18.16 -26.60
N ASN A 104 -33.36 -18.43 -26.37
CA ASN A 104 -32.91 -19.25 -25.24
C ASN A 104 -31.75 -18.60 -24.49
N ILE A 105 -31.77 -18.73 -23.17
CA ILE A 105 -30.66 -18.36 -22.29
C ILE A 105 -29.47 -19.24 -22.66
N ASN A 106 -28.29 -18.63 -22.82
CA ASN A 106 -27.01 -19.33 -22.98
C ASN A 106 -25.94 -18.61 -22.15
N ASN A 107 -26.09 -18.65 -20.82
CA ASN A 107 -25.09 -18.10 -19.90
C ASN A 107 -24.00 -19.16 -19.65
N THR A 108 -22.74 -18.80 -19.86
CA THR A 108 -21.56 -19.64 -19.58
C THR A 108 -20.46 -18.82 -18.92
N ASN A 109 -19.98 -19.25 -17.75
CA ASN A 109 -19.01 -18.54 -16.90
C ASN A 109 -19.44 -17.14 -16.42
N THR A 110 -20.43 -17.04 -15.53
CA THR A 110 -20.69 -15.83 -14.73
C THR A 110 -19.78 -15.70 -13.50
N LEU A 111 -18.46 -15.66 -13.68
CA LEU A 111 -17.57 -14.96 -12.72
C LEU A 111 -16.26 -14.46 -13.37
N VAL A 112 -15.70 -13.42 -12.75
CA VAL A 112 -14.75 -12.48 -13.34
C VAL A 112 -13.28 -12.84 -13.03
N ASP A 113 -12.42 -12.51 -13.99
CA ASP A 113 -10.94 -12.47 -13.96
C ASP A 113 -10.15 -13.78 -14.12
N ALA A 114 -9.02 -13.68 -14.82
CA ALA A 114 -8.14 -14.76 -15.24
C ALA A 114 -7.01 -15.02 -14.22
N GLY A 115 -7.38 -15.17 -12.93
CA GLY A 115 -6.45 -15.42 -11.82
C GLY A 115 -6.69 -16.77 -11.16
N HIS A 116 -5.65 -17.60 -11.03
CA HIS A 116 -5.74 -18.86 -10.29
C HIS A 116 -5.64 -18.63 -8.78
N VAL A 117 -6.74 -18.12 -8.21
CA VAL A 117 -6.91 -17.90 -6.77
C VAL A 117 -8.10 -18.74 -6.30
N ASP A 118 -7.96 -19.45 -5.19
CA ASP A 118 -9.10 -20.08 -4.52
C ASP A 118 -10.02 -18.96 -4.01
N PRO A 119 -11.29 -18.86 -4.46
CA PRO A 119 -12.19 -17.79 -4.04
C PRO A 119 -12.53 -17.86 -2.54
N MET A 120 -12.25 -18.98 -1.87
CA MET A 120 -12.42 -19.17 -0.44
C MET A 120 -11.08 -19.10 0.31
N GLY A 121 -10.36 -17.98 0.13
CA GLY A 121 -9.31 -17.58 1.08
C GLY A 121 -9.84 -17.56 2.53
N PRO A 122 -8.99 -17.77 3.55
CA PRO A 122 -9.41 -18.23 4.89
C PRO A 122 -10.36 -17.29 5.66
N ASN A 123 -10.58 -16.06 5.18
CA ASN A 123 -11.41 -15.03 5.81
C ASN A 123 -12.68 -14.69 5.00
N ALA A 124 -12.99 -15.42 3.91
CA ALA A 124 -14.18 -15.17 3.08
C ALA A 124 -15.47 -15.69 3.75
N TRP A 125 -16.00 -14.91 4.69
CA TRP A 125 -17.21 -15.25 5.46
C TRP A 125 -18.40 -14.40 4.98
N SER A 126 -19.50 -15.07 4.62
CA SER A 126 -20.76 -14.50 4.12
C SER A 126 -20.68 -13.52 2.93
N THR A 127 -20.78 -14.08 1.71
CA THR A 127 -21.18 -13.32 0.50
C THR A 127 -22.29 -14.10 -0.21
N ILE A 128 -23.47 -13.51 -0.36
CA ILE A 128 -24.44 -14.00 -1.35
C ILE A 128 -24.12 -13.26 -2.65
N TRP A 129 -23.81 -14.01 -3.70
CA TRP A 129 -23.59 -13.44 -5.02
C TRP A 129 -24.95 -13.24 -5.70
N TYR A 130 -25.19 -12.02 -6.19
CA TYR A 130 -26.31 -11.70 -7.06
C TYR A 130 -25.77 -11.39 -8.45
N SER A 131 -26.13 -12.22 -9.43
CA SER A 131 -26.04 -11.79 -10.82
C SER A 131 -27.15 -10.77 -11.09
N ASN A 132 -26.77 -9.61 -11.63
CA ASN A 132 -27.71 -8.50 -11.80
C ASN A 132 -28.84 -8.87 -12.76
N TYR A 133 -30.09 -8.60 -12.36
CA TYR A 133 -31.24 -8.65 -13.26
C TYR A 133 -30.96 -7.79 -14.50
N SER A 134 -30.83 -8.44 -15.67
CA SER A 134 -30.57 -7.77 -16.94
C SER A 134 -31.50 -8.31 -18.02
N ALA A 135 -32.00 -7.40 -18.85
CA ALA A 135 -32.86 -7.72 -19.99
C ALA A 135 -32.13 -8.49 -21.13
N ALA A 136 -30.86 -8.83 -20.95
CA ALA A 136 -30.08 -9.62 -21.89
C ALA A 136 -30.16 -11.14 -21.65
N HIS A 137 -30.54 -11.59 -20.44
CA HIS A 137 -30.57 -13.01 -20.07
C HIS A 137 -32.01 -13.52 -19.96
N PHE A 138 -32.62 -13.81 -21.11
CA PHE A 138 -34.01 -14.28 -21.19
C PHE A 138 -34.22 -15.49 -22.09
N VAL A 139 -35.28 -16.24 -21.81
CA VAL A 139 -35.88 -17.24 -22.69
C VAL A 139 -37.20 -16.69 -23.21
N GLU A 140 -37.45 -16.79 -24.51
CA GLU A 140 -38.73 -16.39 -25.11
C GLU A 140 -39.48 -17.63 -25.56
N ALA A 141 -40.77 -17.76 -25.20
CA ALA A 141 -41.62 -18.85 -25.68
C ALA A 141 -43.11 -18.48 -25.64
N CYS A 142 -43.94 -19.32 -26.26
CA CYS A 142 -45.38 -19.10 -26.37
C CYS A 142 -46.14 -19.41 -25.07
N ALA A 143 -47.26 -18.70 -24.84
CA ALA A 143 -48.25 -19.09 -23.85
C ALA A 143 -48.78 -20.51 -24.15
N GLY A 144 -48.82 -21.39 -23.15
CA GLY A 144 -49.18 -22.80 -23.33
C GLY A 144 -48.11 -23.69 -23.96
N SER A 145 -46.88 -23.18 -24.16
CA SER A 145 -45.72 -23.99 -24.62
C SER A 145 -44.77 -24.32 -23.46
N THR A 146 -43.77 -25.17 -23.72
CA THR A 146 -42.79 -25.62 -22.73
C THR A 146 -41.37 -25.44 -23.26
N PHE A 147 -40.51 -24.77 -22.49
CA PHE A 147 -39.06 -24.76 -22.71
C PHE A 147 -38.37 -25.66 -21.67
N ASN A 148 -37.16 -26.11 -21.96
CA ASN A 148 -36.35 -26.90 -21.04
C ASN A 148 -35.20 -26.06 -20.47
N LEU A 149 -34.97 -26.14 -19.16
CA LEU A 149 -33.91 -25.45 -18.42
C LEU A 149 -32.78 -26.42 -18.03
N ASN A 150 -31.54 -25.95 -18.10
CA ASN A 150 -30.34 -26.63 -17.60
C ASN A 150 -29.57 -25.69 -16.68
N ILE A 151 -28.99 -26.24 -15.61
CA ILE A 151 -28.21 -25.52 -14.59
C ILE A 151 -26.97 -26.38 -14.28
N ASN A 152 -25.77 -25.85 -14.54
CA ASN A 152 -24.51 -26.42 -14.06
C ASN A 152 -24.06 -25.62 -12.85
N ALA A 153 -23.93 -26.24 -11.68
CA ALA A 153 -23.45 -25.66 -10.45
C ALA A 153 -22.33 -26.49 -9.83
N ARG A 154 -21.62 -25.95 -8.85
CA ARG A 154 -20.52 -26.62 -8.17
C ARG A 154 -20.56 -26.37 -6.67
N SER A 155 -20.53 -27.45 -5.90
CA SER A 155 -20.40 -27.46 -4.46
C SER A 155 -18.94 -27.60 -4.03
N LEU A 156 -18.49 -26.66 -3.19
CA LEU A 156 -17.20 -26.69 -2.50
C LEU A 156 -17.39 -27.27 -1.10
N ASN A 157 -16.60 -28.30 -0.74
CA ASN A 157 -16.36 -28.79 0.62
C ASN A 157 -17.58 -28.99 1.56
N ASN A 158 -18.77 -29.31 1.05
CA ASN A 158 -19.92 -29.75 1.84
C ASN A 158 -20.30 -31.20 1.47
N ASN A 159 -20.75 -31.97 2.47
CA ASN A 159 -21.19 -33.37 2.35
C ASN A 159 -22.70 -33.54 2.67
N ARG A 160 -23.48 -32.45 2.58
CA ARG A 160 -24.92 -32.41 2.87
C ARG A 160 -25.78 -32.34 1.60
N PRO A 161 -27.02 -32.86 1.63
CA PRO A 161 -27.94 -32.73 0.50
C PRO A 161 -28.38 -31.27 0.29
N TYR A 162 -28.43 -30.85 -0.97
CA TYR A 162 -28.97 -29.56 -1.38
C TYR A 162 -30.28 -29.72 -2.18
N PHE A 163 -31.08 -28.67 -2.21
CA PHE A 163 -32.27 -28.57 -3.07
C PHE A 163 -32.19 -27.33 -3.94
N CYS A 164 -32.53 -27.46 -5.22
CA CYS A 164 -32.73 -26.35 -6.14
C CYS A 164 -34.23 -26.08 -6.30
N ARG A 165 -34.63 -24.81 -6.34
CA ARG A 165 -35.97 -24.38 -6.78
C ARG A 165 -35.87 -23.30 -7.84
N VAL A 166 -36.88 -23.29 -8.72
CA VAL A 166 -37.07 -22.25 -9.72
C VAL A 166 -38.49 -21.69 -9.60
N TRP A 167 -38.59 -20.36 -9.56
CA TRP A 167 -39.85 -19.60 -9.59
C TRP A 167 -39.95 -18.81 -10.88
N ILE A 168 -41.17 -18.53 -11.35
CA ILE A 168 -41.45 -17.45 -12.30
C ILE A 168 -42.59 -16.58 -11.78
N ASP A 169 -42.29 -15.30 -11.58
CA ASP A 169 -43.22 -14.21 -11.22
C ASP A 169 -44.19 -13.99 -12.39
N TRP A 170 -45.33 -14.70 -12.38
CA TRP A 170 -46.26 -14.78 -13.52
C TRP A 170 -47.36 -13.73 -13.45
N ASP A 171 -47.60 -13.11 -12.30
CA ASP A 171 -48.55 -11.98 -12.18
C ASP A 171 -47.86 -10.61 -12.26
N ASN A 172 -46.52 -10.56 -12.26
CA ASN A 172 -45.71 -9.34 -12.18
C ASN A 172 -46.04 -8.49 -10.94
N SER A 173 -46.45 -9.14 -9.83
CA SER A 173 -46.68 -8.50 -8.53
C SER A 173 -45.41 -7.89 -7.93
N GLY A 174 -44.23 -8.30 -8.39
CA GLY A 174 -42.95 -7.96 -7.79
C GLY A 174 -42.53 -8.94 -6.69
N THR A 175 -43.32 -9.96 -6.37
CA THR A 175 -43.05 -10.90 -5.27
C THR A 175 -43.19 -12.36 -5.70
N PHE A 176 -42.18 -13.20 -5.45
CA PHE A 176 -42.24 -14.63 -5.75
C PHE A 176 -43.05 -15.40 -4.70
N THR A 177 -44.23 -15.90 -5.07
CA THR A 177 -45.09 -16.73 -4.22
C THR A 177 -44.80 -18.23 -4.39
N ALA A 178 -45.40 -19.10 -3.56
CA ALA A 178 -45.30 -20.55 -3.76
C ALA A 178 -46.23 -21.11 -4.85
N ALA A 179 -47.19 -20.33 -5.35
CA ALA A 179 -47.97 -20.73 -6.53
C ALA A 179 -47.15 -20.65 -7.83
N GLU A 180 -46.01 -19.95 -7.78
CA GLU A 180 -45.14 -19.62 -8.89
C GLU A 180 -43.87 -20.48 -8.97
N ILE A 181 -43.75 -21.47 -8.08
CA ILE A 181 -42.69 -22.48 -8.15
C ILE A 181 -42.93 -23.37 -9.37
N VAL A 182 -42.12 -23.18 -10.40
CA VAL A 182 -42.16 -23.97 -11.65
C VAL A 182 -41.26 -25.21 -11.59
N TYR A 183 -40.28 -25.25 -10.68
CA TYR A 183 -39.47 -26.46 -10.44
C TYR A 183 -39.00 -26.61 -8.98
N THR A 184 -38.85 -27.85 -8.54
CA THR A 184 -38.11 -28.24 -7.33
C THR A 184 -37.32 -29.52 -7.63
N SER A 185 -36.02 -29.53 -7.35
CA SER A 185 -35.21 -30.74 -7.53
C SER A 185 -35.46 -31.78 -6.44
N PRO A 186 -35.17 -33.07 -6.70
CA PRO A 186 -34.85 -34.02 -5.64
C PRO A 186 -33.65 -33.56 -4.80
N ALA A 187 -33.37 -34.24 -3.69
CA ALA A 187 -32.19 -33.99 -2.87
C ALA A 187 -30.89 -34.31 -3.66
N ILE A 188 -30.08 -33.29 -3.91
CA ILE A 188 -28.84 -33.35 -4.68
C ILE A 188 -27.69 -33.72 -3.72
N ASN A 189 -27.03 -34.84 -3.99
CA ASN A 189 -25.95 -35.41 -3.16
C ASN A 189 -24.64 -35.58 -3.98
N THR A 190 -24.53 -34.92 -5.13
CA THR A 190 -23.39 -35.02 -6.05
C THR A 190 -22.43 -33.85 -5.83
N HIS A 191 -21.19 -34.17 -5.43
CA HIS A 191 -20.13 -33.19 -5.18
C HIS A 191 -18.84 -33.63 -5.92
N PRO A 192 -18.00 -32.69 -6.39
CA PRO A 192 -18.20 -31.25 -6.34
C PRO A 192 -19.18 -30.74 -7.41
N ASN A 193 -19.45 -31.47 -8.51
CA ASN A 193 -20.24 -30.93 -9.62
C ASN A 193 -21.73 -31.33 -9.53
N ILE A 194 -22.61 -30.37 -9.82
CA ILE A 194 -24.07 -30.50 -9.76
C ILE A 194 -24.62 -30.11 -11.15
N ASN A 195 -25.18 -31.07 -11.88
CA ASN A 195 -25.75 -30.81 -13.20
C ASN A 195 -27.23 -31.17 -13.19
N ILE A 196 -28.10 -30.16 -13.31
CA ILE A 196 -29.55 -30.32 -13.46
C ILE A 196 -29.86 -30.05 -14.94
N THR A 197 -30.42 -31.01 -15.67
CA THR A 197 -30.63 -30.87 -17.13
C THR A 197 -32.03 -31.27 -17.57
N ASN A 198 -32.48 -30.68 -18.68
CA ASN A 198 -33.78 -30.89 -19.31
C ASN A 198 -34.98 -30.76 -18.35
N VAL A 199 -35.00 -29.72 -17.51
CA VAL A 199 -36.13 -29.38 -16.64
C VAL A 199 -37.24 -28.72 -17.46
N PRO A 200 -38.41 -29.34 -17.67
CA PRO A 200 -39.47 -28.75 -18.48
C PRO A 200 -40.23 -27.67 -17.70
N ILE A 201 -40.16 -26.43 -18.17
CA ILE A 201 -40.88 -25.27 -17.64
C ILE A 201 -42.03 -24.95 -18.61
N ALA A 202 -43.26 -25.21 -18.16
CA ALA A 202 -44.47 -24.91 -18.93
C ALA A 202 -44.95 -23.48 -18.66
N ILE A 203 -45.26 -22.74 -19.73
CA ILE A 203 -45.85 -21.40 -19.66
C ILE A 203 -47.38 -21.53 -19.59
N PRO A 204 -48.08 -20.83 -18.69
CA PRO A 204 -49.53 -20.93 -18.57
C PRO A 204 -50.26 -20.65 -19.89
N ALA A 205 -51.32 -21.41 -20.17
CA ALA A 205 -52.14 -21.22 -21.36
C ALA A 205 -52.97 -19.94 -21.23
N GLY A 206 -52.79 -18.99 -22.15
CA GLY A 206 -53.39 -17.66 -22.07
C GLY A 206 -52.62 -16.66 -21.20
N GLN A 207 -51.39 -16.98 -20.78
CA GLN A 207 -50.50 -16.01 -20.14
C GLN A 207 -50.32 -14.76 -21.04
N PRO A 208 -50.51 -13.52 -20.52
CA PRO A 208 -50.38 -12.32 -21.34
C PRO A 208 -48.99 -12.14 -21.95
N TYR A 209 -48.91 -11.45 -23.09
CA TYR A 209 -47.61 -11.06 -23.66
C TYR A 209 -46.90 -10.07 -22.74
N GLY A 210 -45.63 -10.36 -22.42
CA GLY A 210 -44.86 -9.58 -21.46
C GLY A 210 -43.58 -10.28 -21.01
N ALA A 211 -42.77 -9.56 -20.24
CA ALA A 211 -41.60 -10.09 -19.55
C ALA A 211 -41.96 -10.42 -18.10
N TYR A 212 -41.51 -11.58 -17.63
CA TYR A 212 -41.77 -12.14 -16.31
C TYR A 212 -40.42 -12.55 -15.69
N ARG A 213 -40.25 -12.40 -14.38
CA ARG A 213 -38.95 -12.66 -13.72
C ARG A 213 -38.84 -14.13 -13.34
N MET A 214 -37.69 -14.76 -13.60
CA MET A 214 -37.39 -16.13 -13.20
C MET A 214 -36.28 -16.14 -12.17
N ARG A 215 -36.47 -16.83 -11.04
CA ARG A 215 -35.45 -16.92 -9.97
C ARG A 215 -35.02 -18.36 -9.76
N ILE A 216 -33.72 -18.60 -9.73
CA ILE A 216 -33.09 -19.90 -9.41
C ILE A 216 -32.41 -19.77 -8.04
N ARG A 217 -32.61 -20.74 -7.14
CA ARG A 217 -31.96 -20.75 -5.81
C ARG A 217 -31.61 -22.16 -5.34
N PHE A 218 -30.40 -22.31 -4.81
CA PHE A 218 -29.98 -23.48 -4.03
C PHE A 218 -30.09 -23.21 -2.52
N LYS A 219 -30.41 -24.25 -1.73
CA LYS A 219 -30.57 -24.18 -0.26
C LYS A 219 -30.16 -25.53 0.37
N ASP A 220 -29.50 -25.55 1.53
CA ASP A 220 -29.08 -26.79 2.18
C ASP A 220 -30.18 -27.41 3.06
N ASN A 221 -30.40 -28.72 2.89
CA ASN A 221 -31.12 -29.64 3.77
C ASN A 221 -32.48 -29.21 4.42
N ALA A 222 -33.18 -28.20 3.89
CA ALA A 222 -34.46 -27.70 4.43
C ALA A 222 -35.53 -27.56 3.32
N PRO A 223 -36.77 -28.07 3.52
CA PRO A 223 -37.86 -27.85 2.58
C PRO A 223 -38.33 -26.39 2.64
N PHE A 224 -38.14 -25.62 1.56
CA PHE A 224 -38.61 -24.22 1.52
C PHE A 224 -40.13 -24.14 1.71
N VAL A 225 -40.56 -23.23 2.60
CA VAL A 225 -41.95 -22.99 2.97
C VAL A 225 -42.72 -22.21 1.89
N THR A 226 -44.04 -22.10 2.04
CA THR A 226 -44.94 -21.53 1.00
C THR A 226 -44.90 -20.00 0.87
N SER A 227 -44.00 -19.33 1.58
CA SER A 227 -43.76 -17.89 1.51
C SER A 227 -42.35 -17.59 2.02
N ASP A 228 -41.32 -18.01 1.27
CA ASP A 228 -39.90 -17.83 1.60
C ASP A 228 -39.46 -16.36 1.33
N GLY A 229 -40.15 -15.42 1.98
CA GLY A 229 -39.95 -13.97 1.84
C GLY A 229 -38.61 -13.54 2.43
N ALA A 230 -37.59 -13.50 1.57
CA ALA A 230 -36.28 -12.95 1.91
C ALA A 230 -36.43 -11.52 2.46
N CYS A 231 -35.74 -11.21 3.55
CA CYS A 231 -35.71 -9.84 4.08
C CYS A 231 -35.09 -8.90 3.05
N THR A 232 -35.90 -8.13 2.32
CA THR A 232 -35.43 -6.98 1.57
C THR A 232 -35.41 -5.75 2.46
N TYR A 233 -34.47 -4.84 2.18
CA TYR A 233 -34.58 -3.45 2.58
C TYR A 233 -34.61 -2.60 1.32
N THR A 234 -35.40 -1.53 1.36
CA THR A 234 -35.41 -0.52 0.30
C THR A 234 -34.45 0.59 0.70
N ASN A 235 -33.45 0.89 -0.12
CA ASN A 235 -32.58 2.04 0.12
C ASN A 235 -33.28 3.35 -0.26
N SER A 236 -32.66 4.50 0.00
CA SER A 236 -33.13 5.84 -0.38
C SER A 236 -33.15 6.12 -1.90
N GLN A 237 -33.06 5.07 -2.73
CA GLN A 237 -33.18 5.08 -4.19
C GLN A 237 -34.33 4.18 -4.69
N GLY A 238 -35.11 3.56 -3.79
CA GLY A 238 -36.24 2.71 -4.17
C GLY A 238 -35.86 1.28 -4.62
N ILE A 239 -34.60 0.88 -4.48
CA ILE A 239 -34.14 -0.46 -4.88
C ILE A 239 -34.30 -1.41 -3.70
N GLU A 240 -35.06 -2.50 -3.90
CA GLU A 240 -35.10 -3.62 -2.95
C GLU A 240 -33.87 -4.51 -3.10
N ALA A 241 -33.09 -4.62 -2.03
CA ALA A 241 -31.97 -5.55 -1.94
C ALA A 241 -32.08 -6.40 -0.66
N PRO A 242 -31.73 -7.70 -0.70
CA PRO A 242 -31.81 -8.55 0.48
C PRO A 242 -30.77 -8.18 1.55
N TYR A 243 -31.17 -8.32 2.82
CA TYR A 243 -30.46 -7.82 3.98
C TYR A 243 -29.29 -8.73 4.38
N ALA A 244 -28.07 -8.30 4.04
CA ALA A 244 -26.81 -8.86 4.53
C ALA A 244 -26.14 -7.92 5.54
N GLY A 245 -26.91 -7.40 6.49
CA GLY A 245 -26.41 -6.42 7.46
C GLY A 245 -25.75 -7.04 8.69
N TYR A 246 -24.42 -6.94 8.78
CA TYR A 246 -23.69 -7.01 10.05
C TYR A 246 -22.59 -5.95 10.13
N THR A 247 -22.70 -5.08 11.14
CA THR A 247 -21.63 -4.19 11.60
C THR A 247 -21.27 -4.56 13.03
N GLY A 248 -20.10 -5.16 13.24
CA GLY A 248 -19.62 -5.58 14.56
C GLY A 248 -18.89 -6.91 14.53
N SER A 249 -17.80 -7.04 15.29
CA SER A 249 -16.97 -8.23 15.35
C SER A 249 -17.42 -9.17 16.46
N GLN A 250 -18.04 -10.31 16.13
CA GLN A 250 -18.16 -11.47 17.04
C GLN A 250 -17.99 -12.80 16.27
N LYS A 251 -17.47 -13.82 16.97
CA LYS A 251 -17.26 -15.17 16.42
C LYS A 251 -18.52 -16.03 16.58
N GLY A 252 -19.21 -16.30 15.48
CA GLY A 252 -20.29 -17.29 15.39
C GLY A 252 -20.32 -17.92 14.00
N SER A 253 -20.58 -19.23 13.90
CA SER A 253 -20.62 -19.93 12.62
C SER A 253 -22.05 -20.03 12.11
N TYR A 254 -22.31 -19.42 10.95
CA TYR A 254 -23.56 -19.58 10.19
C TYR A 254 -23.23 -20.20 8.83
N THR A 255 -23.61 -21.45 8.62
CA THR A 255 -23.51 -22.12 7.32
C THR A 255 -24.85 -22.06 6.60
N PHE A 256 -25.04 -21.03 5.77
CA PHE A 256 -26.03 -21.02 4.69
C PHE A 256 -25.34 -20.49 3.44
N SER A 257 -25.09 -21.37 2.48
CA SER A 257 -24.58 -21.01 1.15
C SER A 257 -25.72 -20.97 0.15
N ASP A 258 -26.68 -20.09 0.44
CA ASP A 258 -27.77 -19.76 -0.47
C ASP A 258 -27.23 -18.85 -1.57
N GLU A 259 -27.30 -19.31 -2.81
CA GLU A 259 -27.01 -18.55 -4.02
C GLU A 259 -28.33 -18.31 -4.77
N ILE A 260 -28.47 -17.12 -5.37
CA ILE A 260 -29.67 -16.68 -6.07
C ILE A 260 -29.28 -16.01 -7.39
N GLU A 261 -29.75 -16.57 -8.50
CA GLU A 261 -29.65 -15.92 -9.82
C GLU A 261 -31.04 -15.55 -10.35
N ASP A 262 -31.14 -14.36 -10.94
CA ASP A 262 -32.36 -13.82 -11.55
C ASP A 262 -32.21 -13.68 -13.08
N TYR A 263 -33.19 -14.25 -13.79
CA TYR A 263 -33.33 -14.32 -15.24
C TYR A 263 -34.70 -13.77 -15.67
N SER A 264 -34.98 -13.69 -16.98
CA SER A 264 -36.32 -13.33 -17.49
C SER A 264 -36.94 -14.40 -18.39
N VAL A 265 -38.26 -14.45 -18.42
CA VAL A 265 -39.07 -15.23 -19.38
C VAL A 265 -39.95 -14.26 -20.13
N HIS A 266 -39.81 -14.22 -21.45
CA HIS A 266 -40.66 -13.42 -22.32
C HIS A 266 -41.74 -14.31 -22.92
N VAL A 267 -42.99 -14.02 -22.58
CA VAL A 267 -44.13 -14.67 -23.25
C VAL A 267 -44.41 -13.91 -24.52
N ASN A 268 -44.11 -14.53 -25.66
CA ASN A 268 -44.28 -13.95 -26.97
C ASN A 268 -44.57 -15.06 -27.98
N CYS A 269 -45.65 -14.90 -28.74
CA CYS A 269 -45.96 -15.73 -29.88
C CYS A 269 -45.81 -14.89 -31.15
N GLY A 270 -44.76 -15.14 -31.92
CA GLY A 270 -44.49 -14.51 -33.21
C GLY A 270 -45.45 -14.93 -34.34
N ASN A 271 -46.76 -14.87 -34.10
CA ASN A 271 -47.81 -14.88 -35.12
C ASN A 271 -49.10 -14.25 -34.59
N ASP A 272 -49.51 -13.15 -35.22
CA ASP A 272 -50.72 -12.40 -34.91
C ASP A 272 -51.92 -12.95 -35.72
N THR A 273 -52.83 -13.67 -35.06
CA THR A 273 -54.12 -14.09 -35.63
C THR A 273 -55.23 -14.05 -34.57
N GLY A 274 -55.62 -12.84 -34.12
CA GLY A 274 -56.45 -12.66 -32.91
C GLY A 274 -57.79 -11.90 -33.01
N GLY A 275 -58.04 -11.11 -34.06
CA GLY A 275 -59.37 -10.52 -34.33
C GLY A 275 -59.57 -9.04 -33.97
N GLY A 276 -59.18 -8.15 -34.88
CA GLY A 276 -59.61 -6.75 -34.95
C GLY A 276 -59.43 -6.23 -36.38
N ASN A 277 -60.44 -5.56 -36.96
CA ASN A 277 -60.44 -5.19 -38.39
C ASN A 277 -59.67 -3.88 -38.67
N LEU A 278 -58.45 -3.81 -38.15
CA LEU A 278 -57.54 -2.67 -38.25
C LEU A 278 -56.66 -2.81 -39.50
N THR A 279 -56.53 -1.75 -40.29
CA THR A 279 -55.54 -1.67 -41.38
C THR A 279 -54.42 -0.71 -40.98
N TYR A 280 -53.18 -1.10 -41.31
CA TYR A 280 -51.98 -0.36 -40.97
C TYR A 280 -51.38 0.26 -42.23
N SER A 281 -50.63 1.35 -42.07
CA SER A 281 -49.85 1.96 -43.15
C SER A 281 -48.61 2.62 -42.58
N TRP A 282 -47.43 2.18 -43.01
CA TRP A 282 -46.14 2.61 -42.51
C TRP A 282 -45.35 3.37 -43.57
N THR A 283 -44.74 4.49 -43.18
CA THR A 283 -43.90 5.34 -44.07
C THR A 283 -42.65 5.84 -43.35
N PRO A 284 -41.47 5.91 -44.01
CA PRO A 284 -41.16 5.42 -45.36
C PRO A 284 -41.29 3.89 -45.46
N SER A 285 -41.66 3.38 -46.63
CA SER A 285 -41.96 1.95 -46.84
C SER A 285 -40.81 1.19 -47.52
N GLU A 286 -39.88 1.91 -48.15
CA GLU A 286 -38.81 1.39 -49.01
C GLU A 286 -37.78 0.51 -48.29
N THR A 287 -37.77 0.56 -46.95
CA THR A 287 -36.85 -0.16 -46.07
C THR A 287 -37.58 -1.08 -45.09
N LEU A 288 -38.88 -1.33 -45.31
CA LEU A 288 -39.68 -2.29 -44.54
C LEU A 288 -39.90 -3.57 -45.36
N ASN A 289 -40.03 -4.71 -44.69
CA ASN A 289 -40.37 -5.98 -45.36
C ASN A 289 -41.81 -5.99 -45.94
N ALA A 290 -42.72 -5.26 -45.29
CA ALA A 290 -44.07 -4.93 -45.69
C ALA A 290 -44.46 -3.62 -44.98
N SER A 291 -45.43 -2.86 -45.51
CA SER A 291 -45.79 -1.53 -44.97
C SER A 291 -47.25 -1.43 -44.52
N ASP A 292 -48.00 -2.52 -44.55
CA ASP A 292 -49.45 -2.60 -44.32
C ASP A 292 -49.84 -3.57 -43.19
N ILE A 293 -48.84 -4.16 -42.52
CA ILE A 293 -48.98 -5.07 -41.38
C ILE A 293 -48.74 -4.35 -40.04
N PRO A 294 -49.27 -4.86 -38.91
CA PRO A 294 -49.07 -4.24 -37.59
C PRO A 294 -47.61 -4.16 -37.15
N ASN A 295 -46.80 -5.19 -37.44
CA ASN A 295 -45.43 -5.31 -36.94
C ASN A 295 -44.44 -5.54 -38.11
N PRO A 296 -44.04 -4.50 -38.86
CA PRO A 296 -43.09 -4.61 -39.96
C PRO A 296 -41.65 -4.74 -39.45
N VAL A 297 -40.83 -5.48 -40.19
CA VAL A 297 -39.38 -5.60 -39.98
C VAL A 297 -38.70 -4.52 -40.81
N ALA A 298 -38.04 -3.57 -40.14
CA ALA A 298 -37.33 -2.46 -40.77
C ALA A 298 -35.83 -2.76 -40.93
N SER A 299 -35.27 -2.46 -42.10
CA SER A 299 -33.83 -2.58 -42.37
C SER A 299 -33.28 -1.29 -43.01
N PRO A 300 -33.35 -0.13 -42.33
CA PRO A 300 -32.83 1.12 -42.87
C PRO A 300 -31.29 1.15 -42.85
N PRO A 301 -30.64 1.80 -43.84
CA PRO A 301 -29.18 1.94 -43.89
C PRO A 301 -28.62 3.02 -42.92
N GLY A 302 -29.45 3.57 -42.03
CA GLY A 302 -29.12 4.61 -41.07
C GLY A 302 -30.35 4.99 -40.23
N THR A 303 -30.16 5.73 -39.14
CA THR A 303 -31.25 6.12 -38.22
C THR A 303 -32.44 6.73 -38.96
N THR A 304 -33.60 6.08 -38.87
CA THR A 304 -34.81 6.40 -39.65
C THR A 304 -36.04 6.37 -38.76
N THR A 305 -36.84 7.44 -38.81
CA THR A 305 -38.15 7.51 -38.15
C THR A 305 -39.24 7.02 -39.08
N TYR A 306 -39.94 5.97 -38.66
CA TYR A 306 -41.12 5.44 -39.34
C TYR A 306 -42.39 5.96 -38.67
N THR A 307 -43.40 6.26 -39.47
CA THR A 307 -44.73 6.67 -39.01
C THR A 307 -45.73 5.56 -39.33
N VAL A 308 -46.44 5.05 -38.31
CA VAL A 308 -47.60 4.17 -38.51
C VAL A 308 -48.87 5.01 -38.53
N THR A 309 -49.78 4.65 -39.43
CA THR A 309 -51.18 5.06 -39.42
C THR A 309 -52.03 3.81 -39.22
N VAL A 310 -52.83 3.76 -38.16
CA VAL A 310 -53.76 2.66 -37.86
C VAL A 310 -55.18 3.17 -38.14
N THR A 311 -55.94 2.46 -38.98
CA THR A 311 -57.33 2.77 -39.31
C THR A 311 -58.24 1.65 -38.83
N ASP A 312 -59.19 1.99 -37.95
CA ASP A 312 -60.33 1.15 -37.63
C ASP A 312 -61.42 1.34 -38.70
N ASN A 313 -61.56 0.36 -39.58
CA ASN A 313 -62.50 0.39 -40.70
C ASN A 313 -63.96 0.12 -40.29
N VAL A 314 -64.23 -0.13 -39.00
CA VAL A 314 -65.59 -0.30 -38.44
C VAL A 314 -66.07 1.00 -37.81
N ASN A 315 -65.19 1.70 -37.09
CA ASN A 315 -65.52 2.95 -36.40
C ASN A 315 -65.06 4.23 -37.14
N ASN A 316 -64.33 4.10 -38.25
CA ASN A 316 -63.66 5.20 -38.99
C ASN A 316 -62.70 6.04 -38.13
N CYS A 317 -62.15 5.45 -37.06
CA CYS A 317 -61.13 6.08 -36.24
C CYS A 317 -59.75 5.87 -36.87
N ILE A 318 -59.00 6.95 -37.06
CA ILE A 318 -57.61 6.91 -37.54
C ILE A 318 -56.71 7.44 -36.42
N SER A 319 -55.65 6.71 -36.10
CA SER A 319 -54.59 7.12 -35.18
C SER A 319 -53.24 7.03 -35.87
N THR A 320 -52.28 7.87 -35.47
CA THR A 320 -50.93 7.90 -36.02
C THR A 320 -49.89 7.98 -34.92
N ASP A 321 -48.80 7.24 -35.06
CA ASP A 321 -47.69 7.22 -34.11
C ASP A 321 -46.34 7.07 -34.84
N GLN A 322 -45.22 7.36 -34.17
CA GLN A 322 -43.88 7.36 -34.76
C GLN A 322 -42.86 6.57 -33.94
N VAL A 323 -41.97 5.85 -34.63
CA VAL A 323 -40.90 5.05 -34.02
C VAL A 323 -39.58 5.34 -34.72
N THR A 324 -38.53 5.67 -33.96
CA THR A 324 -37.20 6.01 -34.52
C THR A 324 -36.24 4.85 -34.39
N VAL A 325 -36.15 4.01 -35.43
CA VAL A 325 -35.17 2.93 -35.52
C VAL A 325 -33.78 3.57 -35.63
N THR A 326 -33.03 3.51 -34.54
CA THR A 326 -31.70 4.13 -34.44
C THR A 326 -30.63 3.14 -34.85
N VAL A 327 -29.87 3.48 -35.88
CA VAL A 327 -28.81 2.63 -36.42
C VAL A 327 -27.47 3.33 -36.16
N THR A 328 -26.81 2.94 -35.07
CA THR A 328 -25.46 3.40 -34.72
C THR A 328 -24.42 2.61 -35.53
N PRO A 329 -23.70 3.23 -36.49
CA PRO A 329 -22.73 2.51 -37.29
C PRO A 329 -21.47 2.19 -36.48
N VAL A 330 -20.97 0.97 -36.60
CA VAL A 330 -19.77 0.53 -35.86
C VAL A 330 -18.52 1.18 -36.45
N THR A 331 -17.65 1.72 -35.59
CA THR A 331 -16.35 2.22 -36.03
C THR A 331 -15.34 1.07 -36.01
N PRO A 332 -14.69 0.72 -37.13
CA PRO A 332 -13.73 -0.38 -37.16
C PRO A 332 -12.45 -0.02 -36.39
N THR A 333 -12.00 -0.92 -35.52
CA THR A 333 -10.86 -0.71 -34.61
C THR A 333 -9.61 -1.43 -35.09
N PHE A 334 -8.43 -0.82 -34.94
CA PHE A 334 -7.18 -1.35 -35.47
C PHE A 334 -6.01 -1.21 -34.49
N THR A 335 -5.21 -2.25 -34.35
CA THR A 335 -3.89 -2.16 -33.72
C THR A 335 -2.93 -1.48 -34.69
N ASN A 336 -2.60 -0.22 -34.44
CA ASN A 336 -1.66 0.52 -35.30
C ASN A 336 -0.27 -0.16 -35.28
N PRO A 337 0.35 -0.46 -36.44
CA PRO A 337 1.72 -0.99 -36.52
C PRO A 337 2.80 -0.13 -35.82
N GLY A 338 2.48 1.12 -35.47
CA GLY A 338 3.36 2.04 -34.77
C GLY A 338 4.21 2.89 -35.73
N PRO A 339 5.13 3.72 -35.19
CA PRO A 339 6.09 4.43 -36.01
C PRO A 339 7.11 3.44 -36.58
N ILE A 340 7.01 3.18 -37.89
CA ILE A 340 7.98 2.38 -38.65
C ILE A 340 9.07 3.28 -39.24
N CYS A 341 10.10 2.67 -39.82
CA CYS A 341 11.22 3.40 -40.43
C CYS A 341 11.26 3.17 -41.94
N VAL A 342 11.77 4.14 -42.70
CA VAL A 342 11.71 4.16 -44.17
C VAL A 342 12.22 2.85 -44.81
N GLY A 343 11.39 2.25 -45.66
CA GLY A 343 11.65 0.95 -46.29
C GLY A 343 11.24 -0.29 -45.47
N THR A 344 10.82 -0.14 -44.21
CA THR A 344 10.36 -1.28 -43.37
C THR A 344 9.04 -1.83 -43.91
N ASN A 345 9.03 -3.08 -44.36
CA ASN A 345 7.80 -3.74 -44.80
C ASN A 345 6.84 -3.94 -43.61
N PHE A 346 5.58 -3.57 -43.80
CA PHE A 346 4.50 -3.77 -42.85
C PHE A 346 3.21 -4.16 -43.60
N THR A 347 2.29 -4.82 -42.91
CA THR A 347 0.93 -5.06 -43.40
C THR A 347 -0.05 -4.10 -42.73
N LEU A 348 -1.05 -3.64 -43.48
CA LEU A 348 -2.17 -2.93 -42.90
C LEU A 348 -3.10 -3.95 -42.22
N PRO A 349 -3.49 -3.72 -40.95
CA PRO A 349 -4.19 -4.72 -40.15
C PRO A 349 -5.65 -4.92 -40.62
N ALA A 350 -6.19 -6.11 -40.43
CA ALA A 350 -7.63 -6.31 -40.39
C ALA A 350 -8.23 -5.63 -39.14
N SER A 351 -9.53 -5.36 -39.12
CA SER A 351 -10.15 -4.78 -37.92
C SER A 351 -10.19 -5.81 -36.79
N SER A 352 -9.99 -5.35 -35.56
CA SER A 352 -10.07 -6.19 -34.36
C SER A 352 -11.51 -6.46 -33.90
N ASN A 353 -12.49 -5.74 -34.44
CA ASN A 353 -13.93 -5.91 -34.19
C ASN A 353 -14.71 -6.52 -35.37
N GLY A 354 -14.02 -7.19 -36.30
CA GLY A 354 -14.65 -8.09 -37.29
C GLY A 354 -15.23 -7.44 -38.54
N VAL A 355 -15.30 -6.11 -38.62
CA VAL A 355 -15.68 -5.35 -39.82
C VAL A 355 -14.68 -5.63 -40.95
N THR A 356 -15.13 -6.17 -42.08
CA THR A 356 -14.30 -6.33 -43.28
C THR A 356 -14.38 -5.11 -44.18
N GLY A 357 -13.35 -4.92 -45.01
CA GLY A 357 -13.19 -3.72 -45.82
C GLY A 357 -11.80 -3.64 -46.42
N THR A 358 -11.55 -2.55 -47.14
CA THR A 358 -10.29 -2.32 -47.86
C THR A 358 -9.61 -1.03 -47.39
N TRP A 359 -8.28 -1.07 -47.31
CA TRP A 359 -7.46 0.11 -47.05
C TRP A 359 -7.08 0.82 -48.35
N SER A 360 -7.12 2.16 -48.33
CA SER A 360 -6.60 3.01 -49.39
C SER A 360 -5.78 4.17 -48.81
N PRO A 361 -4.59 4.51 -49.36
CA PRO A 361 -3.89 3.82 -50.44
C PRO A 361 -3.35 2.43 -50.02
N ALA A 362 -2.71 1.71 -50.94
CA ALA A 362 -1.93 0.52 -50.58
C ALA A 362 -0.74 0.88 -49.65
N ALA A 363 -0.27 -0.09 -48.86
CA ALA A 363 0.77 0.12 -47.86
C ALA A 363 2.04 0.78 -48.44
N ASN A 364 2.36 1.97 -47.95
CA ASN A 364 3.49 2.80 -48.32
C ASN A 364 4.48 2.88 -47.14
N ASN A 365 5.60 2.17 -47.27
CA ASN A 365 6.71 2.18 -46.30
C ASN A 365 7.75 3.28 -46.57
N MET A 366 7.53 4.16 -47.56
CA MET A 366 8.48 5.20 -47.96
C MET A 366 8.16 6.59 -47.40
N ALA A 367 6.93 6.85 -46.95
CA ALA A 367 6.53 8.13 -46.36
C ALA A 367 5.35 7.98 -45.39
N THR A 368 5.31 8.81 -44.34
CA THR A 368 4.18 8.90 -43.39
C THR A 368 2.89 9.10 -44.17
N THR A 369 1.97 8.14 -44.03
CA THR A 369 0.76 8.06 -44.85
C THR A 369 -0.45 7.81 -43.95
N THR A 370 -1.50 8.60 -44.14
CA THR A 370 -2.81 8.36 -43.54
C THR A 370 -3.60 7.44 -44.46
N TYR A 371 -3.87 6.23 -43.99
CA TYR A 371 -4.70 5.25 -44.67
C TYR A 371 -6.15 5.44 -44.24
N THR A 372 -7.07 5.34 -45.19
CA THR A 372 -8.51 5.28 -44.91
C THR A 372 -8.98 3.84 -45.13
N PHE A 373 -9.55 3.24 -44.09
CA PHE A 373 -10.26 1.97 -44.20
C PHE A 373 -11.68 2.25 -44.63
N THR A 374 -12.11 1.61 -45.72
CA THR A 374 -13.47 1.65 -46.23
C THR A 374 -14.11 0.28 -45.98
N PRO A 375 -15.07 0.17 -45.04
CA PRO A 375 -15.81 -1.06 -44.81
C PRO A 375 -16.52 -1.57 -46.07
N ASP A 376 -16.70 -2.88 -46.15
CA ASP A 376 -17.48 -3.48 -47.23
C ASP A 376 -18.98 -3.13 -47.09
N GLY A 377 -19.67 -3.05 -48.22
CA GLY A 377 -21.07 -2.63 -48.28
C GLY A 377 -22.00 -3.53 -47.45
N GLY A 378 -22.92 -2.92 -46.71
CA GLY A 378 -23.93 -3.60 -45.90
C GLY A 378 -23.55 -3.86 -44.43
N GLN A 379 -22.31 -3.60 -44.02
CA GLN A 379 -21.86 -3.86 -42.64
C GLN A 379 -22.18 -2.74 -41.63
N CYS A 380 -22.90 -1.70 -42.07
CA CYS A 380 -23.24 -0.50 -41.30
C CYS A 380 -22.08 0.02 -40.43
N ALA A 381 -20.93 0.25 -41.06
CA ALA A 381 -19.70 0.68 -40.41
C ALA A 381 -19.17 2.00 -40.99
N THR A 382 -18.53 2.82 -40.17
CA THR A 382 -17.95 4.10 -40.61
C THR A 382 -16.57 3.91 -41.26
N THR A 383 -16.19 4.82 -42.16
CA THR A 383 -14.80 4.91 -42.63
C THR A 383 -13.90 5.37 -41.49
N ALA A 384 -12.84 4.61 -41.20
CA ALA A 384 -11.85 4.97 -40.19
C ALA A 384 -10.53 5.38 -40.85
N GLN A 385 -9.72 6.17 -40.14
CA GLN A 385 -8.39 6.56 -40.61
C GLN A 385 -7.31 6.13 -39.62
N MET A 386 -6.18 5.66 -40.16
CA MET A 386 -5.00 5.28 -39.41
C MET A 386 -3.77 5.86 -40.09
N THR A 387 -3.02 6.69 -39.37
CA THR A 387 -1.71 7.16 -39.84
C THR A 387 -0.63 6.20 -39.36
N VAL A 388 0.12 5.62 -40.30
CA VAL A 388 1.39 4.97 -39.99
C VAL A 388 2.48 6.00 -40.24
N VAL A 389 3.21 6.34 -39.18
CA VAL A 389 4.35 7.26 -39.26
C VAL A 389 5.53 6.48 -39.82
N VAL A 390 6.11 6.98 -40.92
CA VAL A 390 7.35 6.47 -41.48
C VAL A 390 8.45 7.47 -41.15
N ASN A 391 9.24 7.16 -40.13
CA ASN A 391 10.39 7.95 -39.77
C ASN A 391 11.47 7.81 -40.87
N PRO A 392 12.06 8.91 -41.37
CA PRO A 392 13.26 8.83 -42.18
C PRO A 392 14.39 8.22 -41.35
N ALA A 393 15.27 7.42 -41.97
CA ALA A 393 16.38 6.80 -41.28
C ALA A 393 17.28 7.87 -40.64
N ALA A 394 17.42 7.83 -39.32
CA ALA A 394 18.19 8.82 -38.59
C ALA A 394 19.70 8.54 -38.73
N THR A 395 20.50 9.54 -39.06
CA THR A 395 21.97 9.43 -39.00
C THR A 395 22.45 9.62 -37.56
N PRO A 396 23.19 8.66 -36.98
CA PRO A 396 23.83 8.81 -35.67
C PRO A 396 24.80 10.00 -35.63
N ALA A 397 24.55 10.93 -34.71
CA ALA A 397 25.42 12.08 -34.47
C ALA A 397 26.42 11.78 -33.35
N PHE A 398 27.69 12.10 -33.57
CA PHE A 398 28.77 11.92 -32.59
C PHE A 398 29.70 13.13 -32.61
N ASP A 399 30.09 13.59 -31.42
CA ASP A 399 31.20 14.52 -31.28
C ASP A 399 32.52 13.76 -31.49
N ASN A 400 33.30 14.16 -32.50
CA ASN A 400 34.56 13.50 -32.80
C ASN A 400 35.59 13.86 -31.71
N PRO A 401 36.27 12.87 -31.07
CA PRO A 401 37.30 13.12 -30.05
C PRO A 401 38.52 13.90 -30.58
N GLY A 402 38.61 14.12 -31.90
CA GLY A 402 39.60 14.99 -32.52
C GLY A 402 40.90 14.27 -32.91
N PRO A 403 41.99 15.01 -33.15
CA PRO A 403 43.32 14.44 -33.33
C PRO A 403 43.84 13.92 -31.98
N VAL A 404 43.95 12.61 -31.85
CA VAL A 404 44.41 11.89 -30.64
C VAL A 404 45.87 11.46 -30.83
N CYS A 405 46.63 11.33 -29.75
CA CYS A 405 48.05 11.01 -29.83
C CYS A 405 48.32 9.51 -29.85
N SER A 406 49.26 9.06 -30.68
CA SER A 406 49.65 7.66 -30.76
C SER A 406 50.04 7.10 -29.38
N GLY A 407 49.34 6.05 -28.95
CA GLY A 407 49.47 5.40 -27.64
C GLY A 407 48.56 5.94 -26.53
N THR A 408 47.88 7.08 -26.70
CA THR A 408 46.92 7.59 -25.68
C THR A 408 45.58 6.88 -25.76
N SER A 409 44.91 6.64 -24.62
CA SER A 409 43.61 5.96 -24.59
C SER A 409 42.46 6.93 -24.89
N PHE A 410 41.51 6.48 -25.69
CA PHE A 410 40.23 7.16 -25.93
C PHE A 410 39.09 6.12 -25.98
N THR A 411 37.85 6.59 -25.85
CA THR A 411 36.64 5.78 -25.94
C THR A 411 35.74 6.27 -27.07
N LEU A 412 34.87 5.39 -27.57
CA LEU A 412 33.83 5.72 -28.56
C LEU A 412 32.46 5.49 -27.91
N PRO A 413 31.53 6.47 -27.90
CA PRO A 413 30.21 6.30 -27.29
C PRO A 413 29.39 5.22 -27.97
N THR A 414 28.80 4.30 -27.21
CA THR A 414 27.86 3.27 -27.71
C THR A 414 26.44 3.81 -27.93
N ILE A 415 26.20 5.08 -27.59
CA ILE A 415 24.96 5.81 -27.81
C ILE A 415 25.32 7.15 -28.46
N SER A 416 24.64 7.51 -29.54
CA SER A 416 24.83 8.78 -30.24
C SER A 416 24.24 9.97 -29.48
N SER A 417 24.64 11.20 -29.79
CA SER A 417 24.08 12.42 -29.17
C SER A 417 22.61 12.66 -29.53
N ASN A 418 22.10 11.96 -30.55
CA ASN A 418 20.67 11.85 -30.88
C ASN A 418 20.02 10.51 -30.43
N GLY A 419 20.60 9.79 -29.47
CA GLY A 419 19.97 8.71 -28.71
C GLY A 419 19.94 7.32 -29.36
N ILE A 420 20.71 7.10 -30.43
CA ILE A 420 20.74 5.84 -31.19
C ILE A 420 21.82 4.92 -30.60
N THR A 421 21.45 3.71 -30.20
CA THR A 421 22.39 2.69 -29.68
C THR A 421 23.02 1.87 -30.80
N GLY A 422 24.24 1.37 -30.58
CA GLY A 422 24.96 0.57 -31.56
C GLY A 422 26.41 0.24 -31.17
N THR A 423 27.11 -0.40 -32.10
CA THR A 423 28.47 -0.91 -31.91
C THR A 423 29.45 -0.32 -32.92
N TRP A 424 30.71 -0.12 -32.50
CA TRP A 424 31.78 0.38 -33.36
C TRP A 424 32.70 -0.75 -33.84
N LEU A 425 33.02 -0.75 -35.14
CA LEU A 425 34.03 -1.63 -35.75
C LEU A 425 35.02 -0.83 -36.61
N PRO A 426 36.33 -1.17 -36.64
CA PRO A 426 36.99 -2.21 -35.84
C PRO A 426 37.10 -1.83 -34.35
N VAL A 427 37.68 -2.72 -33.54
CA VAL A 427 38.06 -2.41 -32.15
C VAL A 427 39.02 -1.22 -32.11
N ILE A 428 38.93 -0.40 -31.06
CA ILE A 428 39.71 0.84 -30.90
C ILE A 428 41.22 0.58 -31.06
N ASN A 429 41.79 1.21 -32.09
CA ASN A 429 43.21 1.32 -32.36
C ASN A 429 43.66 2.76 -32.08
N ASN A 430 44.53 2.92 -31.09
CA ASN A 430 45.09 4.21 -30.69
C ASN A 430 46.52 4.46 -31.20
N THR A 431 46.99 3.66 -32.18
CA THR A 431 48.34 3.79 -32.77
C THR A 431 48.33 4.23 -34.23
N GLN A 432 47.17 4.20 -34.90
CA GLN A 432 47.01 4.52 -36.31
C GLN A 432 45.65 5.16 -36.59
N THR A 433 45.63 6.21 -37.42
CA THR A 433 44.40 6.87 -37.90
C THR A 433 43.44 5.84 -38.46
N THR A 434 42.28 5.71 -37.83
CA THR A 434 41.32 4.62 -38.09
C THR A 434 39.94 5.22 -38.32
N THR A 435 39.29 4.78 -39.40
CA THR A 435 37.88 5.07 -39.67
C THR A 435 37.04 3.97 -39.04
N TYR A 436 36.36 4.31 -37.96
CA TYR A 436 35.41 3.44 -37.29
C TYR A 436 34.04 3.56 -37.95
N THR A 437 33.32 2.45 -38.03
CA THR A 437 31.92 2.40 -38.50
C THR A 437 31.03 2.07 -37.32
N PHE A 438 30.15 3.00 -36.96
CA PHE A 438 29.07 2.75 -36.02
C PHE A 438 27.94 2.04 -36.76
N THR A 439 27.59 0.85 -36.27
CA THR A 439 26.47 0.04 -36.75
C THR A 439 25.37 0.12 -35.68
N PRO A 440 24.25 0.82 -35.94
CA PRO A 440 23.11 0.87 -35.03
C PRO A 440 22.53 -0.52 -34.76
N ASP A 441 22.07 -0.77 -33.54
CA ASP A 441 21.47 -2.07 -33.17
C ASP A 441 20.17 -2.35 -33.96
N ASN A 442 19.48 -1.29 -34.41
CA ASN A 442 18.34 -1.36 -35.31
C ASN A 442 18.66 -0.69 -36.66
N ALA A 443 19.29 -1.46 -37.55
CA ALA A 443 19.71 -1.03 -38.89
C ALA A 443 18.55 -0.60 -39.83
N ASN A 444 17.28 -0.87 -39.48
CA ASN A 444 16.13 -0.41 -40.25
C ASN A 444 15.76 1.06 -39.96
N CYS A 445 16.18 1.59 -38.79
CA CYS A 445 15.79 2.91 -38.30
C CYS A 445 16.93 3.95 -38.29
N ALA A 446 18.17 3.50 -38.41
CA ALA A 446 19.33 4.37 -38.45
C ALA A 446 20.38 3.85 -39.42
N SER A 447 20.98 4.75 -40.20
CA SER A 447 22.03 4.40 -41.15
C SER A 447 23.38 4.28 -40.45
N ALA A 448 24.15 3.25 -40.80
CA ALA A 448 25.54 3.13 -40.33
C ALA A 448 26.34 4.39 -40.70
N THR A 449 27.13 4.89 -39.75
CA THR A 449 27.86 6.16 -39.88
C THR A 449 29.34 5.94 -39.56
N THR A 450 30.22 6.55 -40.36
CA THR A 450 31.66 6.44 -40.17
C THR A 450 32.22 7.66 -39.44
N MET A 451 33.21 7.42 -38.58
CA MET A 451 33.97 8.46 -37.90
C MET A 451 35.46 8.13 -37.96
N THR A 452 36.24 9.00 -38.61
CA THR A 452 37.69 8.92 -38.60
C THR A 452 38.24 9.63 -37.37
N VAL A 453 38.86 8.86 -36.48
CA VAL A 453 39.71 9.43 -35.42
C VAL A 453 41.14 9.49 -35.97
N ILE A 454 41.68 10.70 -36.04
CA ILE A 454 43.03 10.94 -36.55
C ILE A 454 44.00 10.64 -35.41
N ILE A 455 44.90 9.68 -35.60
CA ILE A 455 45.99 9.42 -34.67
C ILE A 455 47.23 10.15 -35.18
N ASN A 456 47.57 11.26 -34.52
CA ASN A 456 48.82 11.96 -34.74
C ASN A 456 49.96 11.16 -34.09
N ASN A 457 51.00 10.86 -34.87
CA ASN A 457 52.22 10.29 -34.31
C ASN A 457 52.93 11.33 -33.44
N GLN A 458 53.55 10.92 -32.32
CA GLN A 458 54.30 11.86 -31.48
C GLN A 458 55.47 12.47 -32.27
N VAL A 459 55.61 13.79 -32.18
CA VAL A 459 56.73 14.55 -32.74
C VAL A 459 57.56 15.15 -31.62
N THR A 460 58.85 14.81 -31.56
CA THR A 460 59.80 15.49 -30.67
C THR A 460 60.28 16.80 -31.31
N PRO A 461 60.23 17.94 -30.60
CA PRO A 461 60.87 19.18 -31.01
C PRO A 461 62.39 19.00 -31.17
N VAL A 462 62.91 19.41 -32.34
CA VAL A 462 64.35 19.36 -32.68
C VAL A 462 64.93 20.77 -32.61
N PHE A 463 66.09 20.93 -31.96
CA PHE A 463 66.78 22.21 -31.82
C PHE A 463 68.26 22.13 -32.19
N THR A 464 68.82 23.25 -32.62
CA THR A 464 70.26 23.43 -32.76
C THR A 464 70.82 23.98 -31.45
N ASN A 465 71.75 23.27 -30.81
CA ASN A 465 72.37 23.71 -29.56
C ASN A 465 73.33 24.90 -29.82
N PRO A 466 73.26 26.00 -29.04
CA PRO A 466 74.20 27.12 -29.14
C PRO A 466 75.70 26.76 -28.96
N GLY A 467 76.00 25.61 -28.35
CA GLY A 467 77.37 25.17 -28.05
C GLY A 467 77.87 25.62 -26.68
N PRO A 468 79.18 25.47 -26.40
CA PRO A 468 79.79 25.97 -25.18
C PRO A 468 79.89 27.51 -25.21
N VAL A 469 79.56 28.17 -24.10
CA VAL A 469 79.50 29.64 -23.99
C VAL A 469 80.33 30.10 -22.79
N CYS A 470 81.30 31.01 -22.97
CA CYS A 470 82.06 31.55 -21.83
C CYS A 470 81.14 32.33 -20.87
N GLN A 471 81.31 32.07 -19.57
CA GLN A 471 80.47 32.56 -18.47
C GLN A 471 80.18 34.06 -18.54
N GLY A 472 78.90 34.43 -18.43
CA GLY A 472 78.40 35.79 -18.55
C GLY A 472 78.02 36.23 -19.98
N THR A 473 78.41 35.50 -21.02
CA THR A 473 78.05 35.84 -22.40
C THR A 473 76.58 35.55 -22.68
N ALA A 474 75.85 36.52 -23.23
CA ALA A 474 74.42 36.36 -23.52
C ALA A 474 74.17 35.45 -24.73
N PHE A 475 73.13 34.60 -24.63
CA PHE A 475 72.61 33.78 -25.73
C PHE A 475 71.08 33.70 -25.67
N THR A 476 70.44 33.12 -26.68
CA THR A 476 68.97 33.01 -26.79
C THR A 476 68.55 31.59 -27.16
N LEU A 477 67.45 31.11 -26.58
CA LEU A 477 66.82 29.84 -26.95
C LEU A 477 65.65 30.08 -27.95
N PRO A 478 65.54 29.34 -29.06
CA PRO A 478 64.47 29.55 -30.04
C PRO A 478 63.09 29.14 -29.50
N ALA A 479 62.08 30.03 -29.63
CA ALA A 479 60.69 29.73 -29.26
C ALA A 479 59.96 28.81 -30.27
N THR A 480 60.59 28.50 -31.41
CA THR A 480 60.09 27.56 -32.41
C THR A 480 61.20 26.56 -32.73
N SER A 481 60.85 25.28 -32.80
CA SER A 481 61.78 24.21 -33.15
C SER A 481 62.14 24.19 -34.64
N ASN A 482 63.24 23.51 -34.99
CA ASN A 482 63.67 23.28 -36.37
C ASN A 482 62.62 22.50 -37.20
N ASN A 483 61.70 21.79 -36.55
CA ASN A 483 60.55 21.11 -37.14
C ASN A 483 59.21 21.86 -36.94
N GLY A 484 59.24 23.17 -36.66
CA GLY A 484 58.07 24.06 -36.73
C GLY A 484 57.15 24.08 -35.52
N ILE A 485 57.53 23.46 -34.40
CA ILE A 485 56.72 23.38 -33.18
C ILE A 485 57.03 24.60 -32.32
N THR A 486 56.03 25.43 -32.00
CA THR A 486 56.18 26.56 -31.07
C THR A 486 56.05 26.08 -29.62
N GLY A 487 56.69 26.79 -28.69
CA GLY A 487 56.69 26.45 -27.27
C GLY A 487 57.54 27.40 -26.43
N THR A 488 57.56 27.12 -25.13
CA THR A 488 58.30 27.90 -24.13
C THR A 488 59.42 27.09 -23.48
N TRP A 489 60.51 27.77 -23.10
CA TRP A 489 61.64 27.16 -22.39
C TRP A 489 61.57 27.47 -20.90
N SER A 490 61.89 26.47 -20.06
CA SER A 490 62.04 26.61 -18.61
C SER A 490 63.30 25.87 -18.12
N PRO A 491 64.11 26.43 -17.21
CA PRO A 491 64.00 27.76 -16.62
C PRO A 491 64.31 28.88 -17.65
N ALA A 492 64.24 30.14 -17.21
CA ALA A 492 64.73 31.27 -18.01
C ALA A 492 66.25 31.16 -18.27
N VAL A 493 66.73 31.78 -19.35
CA VAL A 493 68.13 31.67 -19.81
C VAL A 493 69.12 32.09 -18.72
N ASN A 494 69.99 31.15 -18.35
CA ASN A 494 71.10 31.32 -17.43
C ASN A 494 72.43 31.25 -18.19
N ASN A 495 73.14 32.36 -18.25
CA ASN A 495 74.49 32.50 -18.84
C ASN A 495 75.62 32.34 -17.83
N THR A 496 75.32 32.00 -16.57
CA THR A 496 76.31 31.89 -15.48
C THR A 496 76.62 30.46 -15.06
N ALA A 497 75.77 29.48 -15.38
CA ALA A 497 76.01 28.06 -15.08
C ALA A 497 75.44 27.13 -16.16
N THR A 498 76.12 26.00 -16.40
CA THR A 498 75.64 24.93 -17.30
C THR A 498 74.25 24.48 -16.87
N THR A 499 73.27 24.68 -17.76
CA THR A 499 71.85 24.54 -17.42
C THR A 499 71.16 23.66 -18.47
N THR A 500 70.37 22.70 -17.99
CA THR A 500 69.44 21.92 -18.82
C THR A 500 68.09 22.62 -18.84
N TYR A 501 67.67 23.02 -20.03
CA TYR A 501 66.39 23.65 -20.28
C TYR A 501 65.40 22.61 -20.82
N THR A 502 64.14 22.72 -20.42
CA THR A 502 63.02 21.94 -20.96
C THR A 502 62.18 22.83 -21.86
N PHE A 503 61.93 22.37 -23.09
CA PHE A 503 60.98 22.99 -24.01
C PHE A 503 59.62 22.31 -23.87
N THR A 504 58.60 23.11 -23.57
CA THR A 504 57.20 22.69 -23.51
C THR A 504 56.46 23.28 -24.71
N PRO A 505 55.97 22.46 -25.66
CA PRO A 505 55.19 22.93 -26.80
C PRO A 505 53.91 23.68 -26.41
N ASP A 506 53.52 24.69 -27.20
CA ASP A 506 52.29 25.47 -26.95
C ASP A 506 51.01 24.71 -27.33
N ASN A 507 51.12 23.78 -28.29
CA ASN A 507 49.98 22.98 -28.74
C ASN A 507 49.96 21.60 -28.07
N THR A 508 48.78 21.18 -27.63
CA THR A 508 48.52 19.87 -27.01
C THR A 508 48.38 18.73 -28.04
N GLY A 509 48.59 19.02 -29.33
CA GLY A 509 48.36 18.14 -30.48
C GLY A 509 49.50 17.17 -30.80
N CYS A 510 50.06 16.53 -29.77
CA CYS A 510 51.03 15.42 -29.85
C CYS A 510 52.49 15.78 -30.10
N ALA A 511 52.93 16.96 -29.63
CA ALA A 511 54.35 17.26 -29.45
C ALA A 511 54.82 16.91 -28.03
N SER A 512 55.94 16.20 -27.89
CA SER A 512 56.50 15.81 -26.59
C SER A 512 57.50 16.84 -26.07
N ALA A 513 57.62 17.01 -24.76
CA ALA A 513 58.62 17.91 -24.18
C ALA A 513 60.05 17.39 -24.43
N THR A 514 60.94 18.26 -24.88
CA THR A 514 62.36 17.97 -25.18
C THR A 514 63.26 18.74 -24.21
N THR A 515 64.36 18.15 -23.76
CA THR A 515 65.40 18.86 -23.00
C THR A 515 66.62 19.21 -23.85
N MET A 516 67.30 20.30 -23.51
CA MET A 516 68.56 20.71 -24.12
C MET A 516 69.49 21.34 -23.07
N THR A 517 70.70 20.81 -22.94
CA THR A 517 71.73 21.37 -22.05
C THR A 517 72.63 22.33 -22.81
N VAL A 518 72.76 23.57 -22.32
CA VAL A 518 73.77 24.52 -22.79
C VAL A 518 74.90 24.56 -21.77
N ILE A 519 76.13 24.37 -22.23
CA ILE A 519 77.33 24.29 -21.39
C ILE A 519 77.91 25.69 -21.22
N ILE A 520 78.10 26.12 -19.98
CA ILE A 520 78.73 27.40 -19.65
C ILE A 520 80.18 27.14 -19.22
N GLU A 521 81.12 27.43 -20.11
CA GLU A 521 82.54 27.31 -19.83
C GLU A 521 82.98 28.46 -18.91
N HIS A 522 83.54 28.11 -17.76
CA HIS A 522 84.02 29.10 -16.80
C HIS A 522 85.45 29.52 -17.18
N PRO A 523 85.80 30.81 -17.06
CA PRO A 523 87.12 31.28 -17.44
C PRO A 523 88.21 30.60 -16.60
N ILE A 524 89.27 30.12 -17.25
CA ILE A 524 90.29 29.32 -16.58
C ILE A 524 91.11 30.23 -15.66
N VAL A 525 90.90 30.09 -14.35
CA VAL A 525 91.69 30.77 -13.33
C VAL A 525 93.07 30.10 -13.24
N PRO A 526 94.19 30.85 -13.37
CA PRO A 526 95.53 30.34 -13.13
C PRO A 526 95.66 29.77 -11.71
N ALA A 527 95.80 28.44 -11.60
CA ALA A 527 95.91 27.76 -10.32
C ALA A 527 97.37 27.76 -9.81
N PHE A 528 97.57 28.04 -8.52
CA PHE A 528 98.89 28.02 -7.89
C PHE A 528 98.87 27.20 -6.60
N THR A 529 99.98 26.53 -6.31
CA THR A 529 100.21 25.92 -4.99
C THR A 529 100.55 27.04 -4.00
N ASN A 530 99.59 27.42 -3.18
CA ASN A 530 99.80 28.39 -2.10
C ASN A 530 100.79 27.80 -1.06
N PRO A 531 101.86 28.51 -0.64
CA PRO A 531 102.76 28.04 0.41
C PRO A 531 102.10 27.85 1.78
N GLY A 532 100.86 28.34 1.97
CA GLY A 532 100.04 28.12 3.16
C GLY A 532 100.13 29.26 4.18
N PRO A 533 99.34 29.18 5.27
CA PRO A 533 99.45 30.12 6.38
C PRO A 533 100.80 29.90 7.10
N ILE A 534 101.59 30.96 7.19
CA ILE A 534 102.93 30.94 7.78
C ILE A 534 102.96 31.61 9.16
N CYS A 535 103.74 31.08 10.09
CA CYS A 535 104.05 31.78 11.32
C CYS A 535 104.83 33.08 11.00
N PRO A 536 104.60 34.20 11.74
CA PRO A 536 105.24 35.49 11.48
C PRO A 536 106.76 35.40 11.27
N GLY A 537 107.23 35.85 10.10
CA GLY A 537 108.66 35.89 9.75
C GLY A 537 109.19 34.71 8.91
N THR A 538 108.38 33.69 8.61
CA THR A 538 108.80 32.54 7.76
C THR A 538 108.93 32.94 6.29
N ALA A 539 109.99 32.55 5.57
CA ALA A 539 110.23 32.99 4.17
C ALA A 539 109.55 32.08 3.12
N PHE A 540 109.12 32.67 1.99
CA PHE A 540 108.51 31.95 0.84
C PHE A 540 108.75 32.67 -0.50
N THR A 541 108.32 32.07 -1.63
CA THR A 541 108.40 32.62 -2.99
C THR A 541 107.10 32.42 -3.79
N LEU A 542 106.94 33.09 -4.93
CA LEU A 542 105.76 33.03 -5.81
C LEU A 542 106.12 32.50 -7.23
N PRO A 543 105.36 31.56 -7.85
CA PRO A 543 105.70 31.00 -9.17
C PRO A 543 105.23 31.89 -10.34
N ALA A 544 106.06 32.10 -11.37
CA ALA A 544 105.71 32.91 -12.55
C ALA A 544 104.83 32.17 -13.60
N THR A 545 104.69 30.86 -13.48
CA THR A 545 103.77 30.04 -14.30
C THR A 545 102.84 29.29 -13.35
N SER A 546 101.55 29.28 -13.67
CA SER A 546 100.55 28.52 -12.92
C SER A 546 100.67 27.02 -13.16
N ASN A 547 100.13 26.22 -12.23
CA ASN A 547 100.04 24.76 -12.32
C ASN A 547 99.27 24.29 -13.57
N ASN A 548 98.43 25.16 -14.14
CA ASN A 548 97.65 24.95 -15.36
C ASN A 548 98.37 25.49 -16.63
N ASN A 549 99.69 25.72 -16.56
CA ASN A 549 100.56 26.21 -17.65
C ASN A 549 100.26 27.63 -18.19
N ILE A 550 99.42 28.42 -17.53
CA ILE A 550 99.19 29.84 -17.87
C ILE A 550 100.34 30.67 -17.28
N THR A 551 101.02 31.47 -18.11
CA THR A 551 102.08 32.43 -17.72
C THR A 551 101.52 33.81 -17.40
N GLY A 552 102.28 34.62 -16.66
CA GLY A 552 101.88 35.94 -16.20
C GLY A 552 102.79 36.51 -15.12
N THR A 553 102.37 37.61 -14.49
CA THR A 553 103.17 38.35 -13.50
C THR A 553 102.41 38.68 -12.21
N TRP A 554 103.13 38.68 -11.07
CA TRP A 554 102.59 38.97 -9.73
C TRP A 554 102.86 40.41 -9.27
N SER A 555 101.94 40.98 -8.49
CA SER A 555 102.11 42.24 -7.74
C SER A 555 101.27 42.22 -6.44
N PRO A 556 101.71 42.78 -5.31
CA PRO A 556 103.00 43.45 -5.06
C PRO A 556 104.16 42.46 -4.85
N ALA A 557 105.32 42.94 -4.39
CA ALA A 557 106.44 42.10 -3.99
C ALA A 557 106.20 41.40 -2.63
N VAL A 558 106.88 40.28 -2.39
CA VAL A 558 106.67 39.37 -1.24
C VAL A 558 106.90 40.06 0.11
N ASN A 559 105.93 39.90 1.01
CA ASN A 559 105.93 40.24 2.42
C ASN A 559 105.58 38.99 3.25
N ASN A 560 106.31 38.75 4.34
CA ASN A 560 106.16 37.59 5.22
C ASN A 560 105.93 37.94 6.70
N THR A 561 105.55 39.19 6.99
CA THR A 561 105.27 39.68 8.35
C THR A 561 103.81 40.02 8.59
N GLN A 562 103.01 40.14 7.52
CA GLN A 562 101.55 40.34 7.57
C GLN A 562 100.89 39.60 6.41
N THR A 563 99.67 39.11 6.63
CA THR A 563 98.79 38.55 5.60
C THR A 563 98.71 39.49 4.40
N THR A 564 99.20 39.04 3.24
CA THR A 564 99.35 39.87 2.04
C THR A 564 98.76 39.16 0.82
N THR A 565 97.91 39.87 0.07
CA THR A 565 97.30 39.38 -1.16
C THR A 565 98.08 39.84 -2.39
N TYR A 566 98.47 38.87 -3.21
CA TYR A 566 99.16 39.08 -4.49
C TYR A 566 98.17 38.84 -5.63
N THR A 567 98.32 39.58 -6.72
CA THR A 567 97.49 39.46 -7.94
C THR A 567 98.38 39.02 -9.10
N PHE A 568 98.01 37.92 -9.75
CA PHE A 568 98.61 37.39 -10.96
C PHE A 568 97.81 37.79 -12.19
N THR A 569 98.49 38.38 -13.17
CA THR A 569 97.89 38.82 -14.44
C THR A 569 98.40 37.95 -15.60
N PRO A 570 97.54 37.19 -16.30
CA PRO A 570 97.92 36.36 -17.44
C PRO A 570 98.36 37.13 -18.69
N ASP A 571 99.22 36.52 -19.49
CA ASP A 571 99.80 37.14 -20.70
C ASP A 571 98.93 37.05 -21.98
N ASN A 572 97.82 36.27 -21.99
CA ASN A 572 97.05 35.99 -23.22
C ASN A 572 95.52 35.90 -22.96
N THR A 573 94.72 36.35 -23.93
CA THR A 573 93.28 36.64 -23.79
C THR A 573 92.34 35.44 -24.06
N GLY A 574 92.82 34.21 -23.90
CA GLY A 574 92.06 32.98 -24.18
C GLY A 574 91.13 32.56 -23.03
N CYS A 575 90.06 33.34 -22.76
CA CYS A 575 89.07 33.13 -21.69
C CYS A 575 89.71 32.70 -20.33
N ALA A 576 90.80 33.38 -19.94
CA ALA A 576 91.52 33.18 -18.68
C ALA A 576 91.38 34.42 -17.78
N ALA A 577 91.21 34.23 -16.48
CA ALA A 577 90.98 35.31 -15.51
C ALA A 577 92.25 35.70 -14.75
N THR A 578 92.28 36.91 -14.18
CA THR A 578 93.29 37.28 -13.17
C THR A 578 93.09 36.44 -11.91
N ALA A 579 94.17 35.89 -11.35
CA ALA A 579 94.12 35.09 -10.13
C ALA A 579 94.70 35.89 -8.96
N THR A 580 94.07 35.85 -7.79
CA THR A 580 94.66 36.39 -6.55
C THR A 580 95.07 35.26 -5.62
N MET A 581 96.20 35.41 -4.95
CA MET A 581 96.67 34.48 -3.92
C MET A 581 97.08 35.27 -2.68
N THR A 582 96.37 35.02 -1.58
CA THR A 582 96.75 35.52 -0.26
C THR A 582 97.67 34.53 0.42
N VAL A 583 98.84 34.98 0.84
CA VAL A 583 99.68 34.23 1.80
C VAL A 583 99.42 34.84 3.16
N ALA A 584 98.87 34.02 4.06
CA ALA A 584 98.42 34.45 5.37
C ALA A 584 99.53 34.34 6.42
N VAL A 585 99.52 35.25 7.38
CA VAL A 585 100.40 35.28 8.54
C VAL A 585 99.51 35.21 9.77
N ASP A 586 99.15 33.98 10.15
CA ASP A 586 98.01 33.72 11.05
C ASP A 586 98.43 33.47 12.51
N ASN A 587 97.52 33.83 13.41
CA ASN A 587 97.53 33.45 14.83
C ASN A 587 96.66 32.20 15.06
N GLN A 588 96.81 31.59 16.24
CA GLN A 588 96.19 30.31 16.63
C GLN A 588 94.66 30.24 16.41
N VAL A 589 94.19 29.11 15.87
CA VAL A 589 92.82 28.89 15.37
C VAL A 589 92.04 27.93 16.29
N ILE A 590 90.71 28.12 16.37
CA ILE A 590 89.79 27.24 17.12
C ILE A 590 88.86 26.51 16.12
N PRO A 591 88.68 25.17 16.24
CA PRO A 591 87.74 24.41 15.42
C PRO A 591 86.27 24.80 15.68
N THR A 592 85.44 24.72 14.63
CA THR A 592 84.00 25.00 14.68
C THR A 592 83.19 23.87 14.05
N PHE A 593 81.99 23.62 14.55
CA PHE A 593 81.14 22.51 14.12
C PHE A 593 79.68 22.94 14.01
N ILE A 594 78.92 22.31 13.11
CA ILE A 594 77.46 22.29 13.18
C ILE A 594 77.06 21.30 14.29
N ASN A 595 76.21 21.74 15.22
CA ASN A 595 75.60 20.87 16.23
C ASN A 595 74.46 20.07 15.57
N PRO A 596 74.36 18.74 15.75
CA PRO A 596 73.25 17.94 15.21
C PRO A 596 71.87 18.31 15.78
N GLY A 597 71.80 19.13 16.84
CA GLY A 597 70.57 19.64 17.42
C GLY A 597 70.04 18.80 18.58
N PRO A 598 68.75 18.95 18.96
CA PRO A 598 68.08 18.05 19.88
C PRO A 598 67.86 16.69 19.21
N VAL A 599 68.28 15.61 19.86
CA VAL A 599 68.21 14.24 19.33
C VAL A 599 67.35 13.39 20.25
N CYS A 600 66.45 12.57 19.71
CA CYS A 600 65.53 11.78 20.52
C CYS A 600 66.25 10.64 21.25
N THR A 601 65.92 10.43 22.53
CA THR A 601 66.53 9.38 23.36
C THR A 601 66.47 8.00 22.69
N GLY A 602 67.62 7.34 22.59
CA GLY A 602 67.80 6.06 21.90
C GLY A 602 68.03 6.11 20.39
N THR A 603 67.84 7.27 19.71
CA THR A 603 68.13 7.39 18.26
C THR A 603 69.62 7.53 17.98
N ALA A 604 70.11 7.02 16.85
CA ALA A 604 71.53 7.05 16.51
C ALA A 604 71.93 8.36 15.83
N PHE A 605 73.05 8.95 16.25
CA PHE A 605 73.67 10.11 15.61
C PHE A 605 75.19 9.94 15.53
N THR A 606 75.86 10.79 14.76
CA THR A 606 77.32 10.81 14.60
C THR A 606 77.88 12.21 14.89
N LEU A 607 79.17 12.29 15.22
CA LEU A 607 79.91 13.54 15.39
C LEU A 607 81.01 13.62 14.32
N PRO A 608 81.21 14.75 13.61
CA PRO A 608 82.20 14.83 12.53
C PRO A 608 83.65 14.78 13.04
N GLU A 609 84.46 13.86 12.53
CA GLU A 609 85.91 13.75 12.80
C GLU A 609 86.73 14.86 12.12
N THR A 610 86.08 15.76 11.38
CA THR A 610 86.67 16.96 10.79
C THR A 610 85.73 18.13 11.02
N SER A 611 86.29 19.23 11.53
CA SER A 611 85.57 20.48 11.76
C SER A 611 85.19 21.20 10.47
N ASN A 612 84.20 22.11 10.54
CA ASN A 612 83.77 22.94 9.42
C ASN A 612 84.93 23.76 8.83
N ASN A 613 85.94 24.08 9.66
CA ASN A 613 87.14 24.82 9.31
C ASN A 613 88.32 23.89 8.89
N GLY A 614 88.06 22.62 8.55
CA GLY A 614 89.03 21.69 7.97
C GLY A 614 90.00 21.02 8.94
N ILE A 615 89.96 21.35 10.23
CA ILE A 615 90.82 20.74 11.26
C ILE A 615 90.26 19.33 11.59
N THR A 616 91.07 18.28 11.40
CA THR A 616 90.76 16.89 11.78
C THR A 616 91.06 16.65 13.27
N GLY A 617 90.39 15.68 13.89
CA GLY A 617 90.55 15.37 15.30
C GLY A 617 89.55 14.35 15.82
N THR A 618 89.67 14.03 17.11
CA THR A 618 88.85 13.01 17.78
C THR A 618 87.94 13.59 18.86
N TRP A 619 86.76 12.99 19.02
CA TRP A 619 85.78 13.35 20.04
C TRP A 619 85.86 12.44 21.28
N SER A 620 85.66 13.01 22.46
CA SER A 620 85.54 12.28 23.73
C SER A 620 84.50 12.92 24.65
N PRO A 621 83.65 12.17 25.39
CA PRO A 621 83.57 10.70 25.44
C PRO A 621 82.98 10.08 24.16
N ALA A 622 82.86 8.75 24.13
CA ALA A 622 82.11 8.07 23.07
C ALA A 622 80.63 8.48 23.07
N ILE A 623 79.97 8.35 21.91
CA ILE A 623 78.60 8.83 21.69
C ILE A 623 77.61 8.17 22.66
N ASN A 624 76.90 9.02 23.41
CA ASN A 624 75.79 8.70 24.27
C ASN A 624 74.51 9.33 23.70
N ASN A 625 73.54 8.50 23.35
CA ASN A 625 72.24 8.91 22.83
C ASN A 625 71.08 8.74 23.84
N THR A 626 71.39 8.55 25.11
CA THR A 626 70.41 8.38 26.20
C THR A 626 70.39 9.52 27.21
N ALA A 627 71.39 10.40 27.19
CA ALA A 627 71.45 11.60 28.03
C ALA A 627 72.22 12.74 27.35
N THR A 628 71.76 13.98 27.56
CA THR A 628 72.43 15.21 27.11
C THR A 628 73.90 15.21 27.54
N THR A 629 74.81 15.23 26.57
CA THR A 629 76.24 14.98 26.79
C THR A 629 77.08 16.05 26.10
N THR A 630 78.10 16.54 26.80
CA THR A 630 79.11 17.47 26.25
C THR A 630 80.34 16.70 25.82
N TYR A 631 80.65 16.80 24.54
CA TYR A 631 81.79 16.18 23.88
C TYR A 631 82.91 17.22 23.70
N THR A 632 84.16 16.77 23.78
CA THR A 632 85.37 17.57 23.55
C THR A 632 86.07 17.08 22.30
N PHE A 633 86.36 17.98 21.36
CA PHE A 633 87.13 17.70 20.15
C PHE A 633 88.60 18.08 20.35
N THR A 634 89.49 17.15 20.04
CA THR A 634 90.94 17.33 20.13
C THR A 634 91.57 17.22 18.74
N PRO A 635 92.14 18.30 18.19
CA PRO A 635 92.82 18.28 16.88
C PRO A 635 94.00 17.30 16.80
N ASP A 636 94.17 16.65 15.64
CA ASP A 636 95.27 15.68 15.42
C ASP A 636 96.63 16.36 15.19
N ASN A 637 96.64 17.57 14.61
CA ASN A 637 97.84 18.25 14.15
C ASN A 637 98.16 19.46 15.03
N THR A 638 99.42 19.56 15.49
CA THR A 638 99.90 20.59 16.42
C THR A 638 100.19 21.95 15.76
N GLY A 639 99.90 22.10 14.47
CA GLY A 639 99.99 23.35 13.71
C GLY A 639 98.96 24.41 14.12
N CYS A 640 99.14 25.00 15.30
CA CYS A 640 98.39 26.17 15.80
C CYS A 640 96.85 26.02 15.87
N ALA A 641 96.35 24.83 16.24
CA ALA A 641 94.95 24.61 16.63
C ALA A 641 94.78 24.52 18.15
N SER A 642 93.55 24.75 18.65
CA SER A 642 93.12 24.55 20.04
C SER A 642 91.99 23.51 20.13
N SER A 643 91.80 22.86 21.28
CA SER A 643 90.62 22.00 21.50
C SER A 643 89.34 22.83 21.71
N THR A 644 88.17 22.21 21.49
CA THR A 644 86.85 22.85 21.60
C THR A 644 85.79 21.86 22.09
N THR A 645 84.59 22.32 22.46
CA THR A 645 83.51 21.47 23.00
C THR A 645 82.16 21.68 22.29
N MET A 646 81.30 20.66 22.33
CA MET A 646 79.92 20.69 21.82
C MET A 646 79.01 19.91 22.76
N THR A 647 77.88 20.49 23.17
CA THR A 647 76.81 19.76 23.88
C THR A 647 75.73 19.33 22.88
N VAL A 648 75.47 18.02 22.79
CA VAL A 648 74.28 17.49 22.10
C VAL A 648 73.20 17.26 23.14
N VAL A 649 72.02 17.82 22.91
CA VAL A 649 70.87 17.69 23.80
C VAL A 649 70.11 16.44 23.42
N ILE A 650 69.84 15.57 24.40
CA ILE A 650 68.97 14.42 24.22
C ILE A 650 67.59 14.76 24.78
N GLU A 651 66.57 14.76 23.92
CA GLU A 651 65.18 14.99 24.31
C GLU A 651 64.48 13.65 24.57
N ASN A 652 63.65 13.62 25.61
CA ASN A 652 62.81 12.47 25.89
C ASN A 652 61.63 12.40 24.90
N GLN A 653 61.28 11.18 24.50
CA GLN A 653 60.13 10.91 23.67
C GLN A 653 58.83 11.37 24.39
N ILE A 654 58.02 12.19 23.72
CA ILE A 654 56.70 12.59 24.21
C ILE A 654 55.63 11.72 23.56
N VAL A 655 54.79 11.11 24.38
CA VAL A 655 53.55 10.47 23.92
C VAL A 655 52.45 11.54 24.01
N PRO A 656 51.78 11.92 22.92
CA PRO A 656 50.69 12.90 22.97
C PRO A 656 49.55 12.44 23.90
N VAL A 657 49.27 13.23 24.93
CA VAL A 657 48.18 12.98 25.89
C VAL A 657 46.93 13.74 25.46
N PHE A 658 45.79 13.08 25.46
CA PHE A 658 44.51 13.69 25.11
C PHE A 658 43.40 13.31 26.08
N THR A 659 42.68 14.32 26.53
CA THR A 659 41.37 14.16 27.19
C THR A 659 40.36 13.63 26.17
N ASN A 660 39.98 12.35 26.30
CA ASN A 660 38.99 11.71 25.44
C ASN A 660 37.61 12.39 25.62
N PRO A 661 36.90 12.77 24.52
CA PRO A 661 35.52 13.26 24.59
C PRO A 661 34.52 12.36 25.34
N GLY A 662 34.86 11.07 25.50
CA GLY A 662 34.06 10.08 26.22
C GLY A 662 33.06 9.36 25.32
N PRO A 663 32.11 8.61 25.91
CA PRO A 663 31.01 8.02 25.16
C PRO A 663 30.03 9.12 24.71
N VAL A 664 29.75 9.19 23.42
CA VAL A 664 28.84 10.19 22.81
C VAL A 664 27.68 9.50 22.08
N CYS A 665 26.65 10.26 21.73
CA CYS A 665 25.42 9.71 21.12
C CYS A 665 25.45 9.78 19.59
N PRO A 666 24.73 8.88 18.88
CA PRO A 666 24.69 8.87 17.43
C PRO A 666 24.23 10.23 16.88
N GLY A 667 24.98 10.79 15.92
CA GLY A 667 24.69 12.09 15.32
C GLY A 667 25.09 13.31 16.15
N THR A 668 25.60 13.15 17.38
CA THR A 668 26.12 14.29 18.16
C THR A 668 27.45 14.80 17.61
N THR A 669 27.62 16.13 17.59
CA THR A 669 28.85 16.77 17.11
C THR A 669 29.90 16.83 18.22
N PHE A 670 31.07 16.25 17.97
CA PHE A 670 32.26 16.40 18.82
C PHE A 670 33.47 16.83 17.98
N THR A 671 34.51 17.31 18.64
CA THR A 671 35.77 17.75 18.02
C THR A 671 36.95 17.04 18.66
N LEU A 672 37.92 16.61 17.86
CA LEU A 672 39.23 16.16 18.36
C LEU A 672 40.21 17.35 18.28
N PRO A 673 40.97 17.65 19.35
CA PRO A 673 41.86 18.81 19.37
C PRO A 673 43.11 18.57 18.50
N ALA A 674 43.52 19.58 17.72
CA ALA A 674 44.73 19.55 16.89
C ALA A 674 46.03 19.79 17.69
N THR A 675 45.94 19.83 19.02
CA THR A 675 47.07 19.98 19.93
C THR A 675 46.78 19.15 21.18
N SER A 676 47.77 18.40 21.66
CA SER A 676 47.65 17.54 22.84
C SER A 676 47.73 18.33 24.14
N ASP A 677 47.27 17.73 25.24
CA ASP A 677 47.33 18.30 26.59
C ASP A 677 48.79 18.50 27.08
N ASN A 678 49.76 17.94 26.36
CA ASN A 678 51.20 18.14 26.51
C ASN A 678 51.87 18.80 25.28
N ASN A 679 51.14 19.66 24.56
CA ASN A 679 51.62 20.59 23.51
C ASN A 679 52.23 19.98 22.23
N ALA A 680 51.91 18.73 21.88
CA ALA A 680 52.21 18.19 20.55
C ALA A 680 51.11 18.60 19.55
N THR A 681 51.48 19.23 18.44
CA THR A 681 50.58 19.64 17.34
C THR A 681 50.49 18.55 16.28
N GLY A 682 49.31 18.33 15.68
CA GLY A 682 49.14 17.23 14.72
C GLY A 682 47.73 17.10 14.14
N THR A 683 47.60 16.14 13.23
CA THR A 683 46.37 15.84 12.47
C THR A 683 45.76 14.48 12.87
N TRP A 684 44.45 14.35 12.69
CA TRP A 684 43.68 13.14 13.03
C TRP A 684 43.21 12.37 11.78
N SER A 685 43.26 11.05 11.83
CA SER A 685 42.73 10.14 10.80
C SER A 685 42.06 8.91 11.42
N PRO A 686 40.92 8.41 10.91
CA PRO A 686 40.12 8.93 9.80
C PRO A 686 39.40 10.24 10.15
N ALA A 687 38.64 10.80 9.20
CA ALA A 687 37.75 11.93 9.46
C ALA A 687 36.67 11.57 10.51
N ILE A 688 36.14 12.59 11.20
CA ILE A 688 35.20 12.42 12.32
C ILE A 688 33.93 11.68 11.87
N ASN A 689 33.66 10.57 12.55
CA ASN A 689 32.48 9.72 12.44
C ASN A 689 31.66 9.81 13.74
N SER A 690 30.43 10.31 13.65
CA SER A 690 29.49 10.46 14.76
C SER A 690 28.41 9.36 14.81
N THR A 691 28.49 8.31 13.99
CA THR A 691 27.48 7.23 13.92
C THR A 691 28.01 5.86 14.28
N ALA A 692 29.33 5.62 14.28
CA ALA A 692 29.93 4.37 14.73
C ALA A 692 31.18 4.58 15.61
N THR A 693 31.34 3.74 16.64
CA THR A 693 32.53 3.70 17.51
C THR A 693 33.79 3.59 16.67
N THR A 694 34.66 4.60 16.75
CA THR A 694 35.79 4.77 15.85
C THR A 694 37.06 5.05 16.64
N THR A 695 38.15 4.37 16.28
CA THR A 695 39.49 4.65 16.80
C THR A 695 40.20 5.60 15.85
N TYR A 696 40.48 6.80 16.33
CA TYR A 696 41.22 7.84 15.62
C TYR A 696 42.69 7.76 15.98
N THR A 697 43.55 8.03 15.01
CA THR A 697 45.01 8.10 15.15
C THR A 697 45.48 9.53 14.95
N PHE A 698 46.22 10.05 15.93
CA PHE A 698 46.90 11.33 15.86
C PHE A 698 48.29 11.16 15.25
N THR A 699 48.61 12.01 14.28
CA THR A 699 49.93 12.08 13.62
C THR A 699 50.52 13.45 13.90
N PRO A 700 51.63 13.56 14.67
CA PRO A 700 52.25 14.85 14.95
C PRO A 700 52.80 15.53 13.69
N ASP A 701 52.64 16.85 13.60
CA ASP A 701 53.13 17.69 12.49
C ASP A 701 54.56 18.21 12.74
N ASN A 702 55.06 18.09 13.97
CA ASN A 702 56.30 18.71 14.43
C ASN A 702 57.49 17.73 14.47
N THR A 703 58.68 18.20 14.07
CA THR A 703 59.94 17.40 14.05
C THR A 703 60.55 17.13 15.43
N GLY A 704 59.76 17.27 16.50
CA GLY A 704 60.16 16.90 17.86
C GLY A 704 59.93 15.41 18.10
N CYS A 705 60.32 14.92 19.28
CA CYS A 705 60.28 13.50 19.62
C CYS A 705 58.89 12.95 19.97
N ALA A 706 57.86 13.32 19.21
CA ALA A 706 56.47 12.92 19.42
C ALA A 706 56.14 11.59 18.72
N THR A 707 55.48 10.67 19.42
CA THR A 707 54.89 9.47 18.78
C THR A 707 53.49 9.77 18.24
N SER A 708 52.98 8.89 17.36
CA SER A 708 51.53 8.80 17.18
C SER A 708 50.85 8.36 18.47
N ALA A 709 49.57 8.69 18.58
CA ALA A 709 48.69 8.31 19.69
C ALA A 709 47.30 7.96 19.15
N THR A 710 46.46 7.29 19.92
CA THR A 710 45.09 6.91 19.49
C THR A 710 44.04 7.26 20.54
N ILE A 711 42.83 7.59 20.08
CA ILE A 711 41.63 7.73 20.90
C ILE A 711 40.52 6.89 20.27
N THR A 712 39.92 5.98 21.04
CA THR A 712 38.62 5.40 20.69
C THR A 712 37.52 6.28 21.27
N VAL A 713 36.72 6.90 20.40
CA VAL A 713 35.46 7.54 20.80
C VAL A 713 34.36 6.50 20.65
N VAL A 714 33.66 6.23 21.75
CA VAL A 714 32.56 5.25 21.78
C VAL A 714 31.28 5.94 21.40
N ILE A 715 30.58 5.42 20.39
CA ILE A 715 29.21 5.80 20.08
C ILE A 715 28.30 4.83 20.84
N ASN A 716 27.58 5.34 21.83
CA ASN A 716 26.60 4.56 22.59
C ASN A 716 25.39 4.24 21.72
N SER A 717 24.71 3.12 21.99
CA SER A 717 23.41 2.82 21.35
C SER A 717 22.33 3.81 21.81
N THR A 718 21.43 4.20 20.92
CA THR A 718 20.14 4.80 21.32
C THR A 718 19.39 3.86 22.27
N PHE A 719 18.67 4.43 23.23
CA PHE A 719 17.76 3.69 24.10
C PHE A 719 16.33 3.82 23.59
N GLU A 720 15.73 2.75 23.08
CA GLU A 720 14.34 2.77 22.62
C GLU A 720 13.45 1.89 23.49
N ILE A 721 12.18 2.28 23.66
CA ILE A 721 11.22 1.64 24.56
C ILE A 721 9.95 1.32 23.77
N SER A 722 9.45 0.09 23.90
CA SER A 722 8.14 -0.32 23.41
C SER A 722 7.30 -0.97 24.52
N LEU A 723 5.98 -0.98 24.31
CA LEU A 723 5.02 -1.78 25.07
C LEU A 723 4.48 -2.93 24.21
N SER A 724 3.86 -3.92 24.85
CA SER A 724 3.05 -4.95 24.20
C SER A 724 1.76 -4.40 23.58
N GLU A 725 0.84 -5.26 23.17
CA GLU A 725 -0.44 -4.86 22.54
C GLU A 725 -1.29 -3.94 23.44
N ARG A 726 -2.10 -3.08 22.80
CA ARG A 726 -3.01 -2.15 23.47
C ARG A 726 -4.04 -2.91 24.31
N ILE A 727 -4.36 -2.38 25.48
CA ILE A 727 -5.32 -2.98 26.40
C ILE A 727 -6.68 -2.30 26.25
N SER A 728 -7.69 -3.08 25.88
CA SER A 728 -9.09 -2.68 25.87
C SER A 728 -9.87 -3.65 26.75
N ILE A 729 -10.52 -3.14 27.79
CA ILE A 729 -11.30 -3.93 28.74
C ILE A 729 -12.63 -3.25 29.05
N CYS A 730 -13.57 -4.01 29.60
CA CYS A 730 -14.85 -3.54 30.08
C CYS A 730 -14.81 -3.13 31.55
N GLN A 731 -15.75 -2.28 31.95
CA GLN A 731 -15.87 -1.79 33.32
C GLN A 731 -16.03 -2.95 34.30
N GLY A 732 -15.13 -3.02 35.29
CA GLY A 732 -15.08 -4.09 36.29
C GLY A 732 -14.24 -5.32 35.92
N GLU A 733 -13.72 -5.43 34.69
CA GLU A 733 -12.80 -6.50 34.31
C GLU A 733 -11.41 -6.31 34.94
N ALA A 734 -10.66 -7.41 35.05
CA ALA A 734 -9.31 -7.39 35.61
C ALA A 734 -8.32 -6.74 34.63
N ILE A 735 -7.70 -5.62 35.03
CA ILE A 735 -6.69 -4.92 34.22
C ILE A 735 -5.47 -5.84 34.00
N PRO A 736 -5.13 -6.24 32.77
CA PRO A 736 -3.98 -7.09 32.51
C PRO A 736 -2.65 -6.33 32.67
N SER A 737 -1.56 -7.09 32.80
CA SER A 737 -0.20 -6.54 32.76
C SER A 737 0.27 -6.26 31.33
N THR A 738 0.94 -5.13 31.11
CA THR A 738 1.67 -4.85 29.85
C THR A 738 3.16 -5.18 30.02
N ILE A 739 3.86 -5.54 28.95
CA ILE A 739 5.31 -5.81 28.96
C ILE A 739 6.02 -4.59 28.36
N VAL A 740 6.94 -3.99 29.12
CA VAL A 740 7.85 -2.97 28.58
C VAL A 740 9.15 -3.64 28.11
N THR A 741 9.60 -3.27 26.91
CA THR A 741 10.80 -3.79 26.27
C THR A 741 11.72 -2.62 25.92
N ALA A 742 13.00 -2.73 26.28
CA ALA A 742 14.05 -1.82 25.86
C ALA A 742 14.91 -2.42 24.75
N THR A 743 15.38 -1.55 23.85
CA THR A 743 16.43 -1.83 22.87
C THR A 743 17.59 -0.87 23.10
N GLY A 744 18.81 -1.41 23.15
CA GLY A 744 20.04 -0.64 23.44
C GLY A 744 20.37 -0.54 24.93
N GLY A 745 21.65 -0.29 25.22
CA GLY A 745 22.22 -0.30 26.57
C GLY A 745 22.49 -1.70 27.14
N SER A 746 22.83 -1.74 28.42
CA SER A 746 23.06 -2.96 29.20
C SER A 746 22.51 -2.85 30.62
N ALA A 747 22.28 -4.01 31.25
CA ALA A 747 21.69 -4.11 32.58
C ALA A 747 22.57 -3.46 33.67
N PRO A 748 21.97 -2.88 34.74
CA PRO A 748 20.55 -2.84 35.03
C PRO A 748 19.78 -1.80 34.22
N TYR A 749 18.60 -2.20 33.75
CA TYR A 749 17.60 -1.31 33.14
C TYR A 749 16.73 -0.72 34.25
N THR A 750 16.41 0.57 34.16
CA THR A 750 15.42 1.22 35.04
C THR A 750 14.39 1.94 34.19
N PHE A 751 13.12 1.67 34.44
CA PHE A 751 11.98 2.27 33.76
C PHE A 751 11.16 3.08 34.77
N THR A 752 10.69 4.25 34.37
CA THR A 752 9.76 5.09 35.13
C THR A 752 8.49 5.22 34.30
N TYR A 753 7.35 4.77 34.81
CA TYR A 753 6.08 4.79 34.09
C TYR A 753 4.97 5.53 34.88
N ALA A 754 4.09 6.21 34.15
CA ALA A 754 2.89 6.84 34.69
C ALA A 754 1.68 6.53 33.79
N VAL A 755 0.50 6.43 34.39
CA VAL A 755 -0.77 6.17 33.68
C VAL A 755 -1.68 7.39 33.83
N GLY A 756 -2.07 7.99 32.71
CA GLY A 756 -2.72 9.29 32.66
C GLY A 756 -1.93 10.36 33.42
N ASN A 757 -2.64 11.15 34.23
CA ASN A 757 -2.05 12.18 35.10
C ASN A 757 -1.58 11.63 36.47
N GLY A 758 -1.37 10.31 36.59
CA GLY A 758 -0.95 9.67 37.84
C GLY A 758 0.52 9.91 38.20
N ALA A 759 0.90 9.52 39.43
CA ALA A 759 2.28 9.66 39.90
C ALA A 759 3.23 8.64 39.22
N PRO A 760 4.47 9.02 38.87
CA PRO A 760 5.42 8.10 38.25
C PRO A 760 5.86 6.99 39.22
N VAL A 761 5.89 5.75 38.72
CA VAL A 761 6.33 4.54 39.42
C VAL A 761 7.61 4.02 38.77
N ILE A 762 8.62 3.69 39.59
CA ILE A 762 9.94 3.23 39.12
C ILE A 762 10.05 1.71 39.29
N ILE A 763 10.57 1.03 38.28
CA ILE A 763 10.91 -0.40 38.30
C ILE A 763 12.29 -0.63 37.68
N SER A 764 13.05 -1.60 38.20
CA SER A 764 14.36 -1.98 37.68
C SER A 764 14.39 -3.45 37.26
N SER A 765 15.13 -3.77 36.20
CA SER A 765 15.26 -5.12 35.65
C SER A 765 16.71 -5.44 35.27
N ASN A 766 17.11 -6.69 35.45
CA ASN A 766 18.38 -7.22 34.94
C ASN A 766 18.24 -7.76 33.50
N GLN A 767 17.03 -7.70 32.92
CA GLN A 767 16.74 -8.02 31.53
C GLN A 767 16.25 -6.76 30.80
N ASN A 768 16.35 -6.73 29.48
CA ASN A 768 15.84 -5.61 28.69
C ASN A 768 14.29 -5.58 28.65
N THR A 769 13.63 -6.63 29.12
CA THR A 769 12.18 -6.67 29.33
C THR A 769 11.83 -6.59 30.83
N THR A 770 10.63 -6.10 31.14
CA THR A 770 9.98 -6.29 32.44
C THR A 770 8.46 -6.15 32.34
N VAL A 771 7.74 -6.70 33.33
CA VAL A 771 6.27 -6.75 33.36
C VAL A 771 5.73 -5.62 34.23
N ILE A 772 4.87 -4.79 33.67
CA ILE A 772 4.13 -3.73 34.37
C ILE A 772 2.75 -4.28 34.76
N ALA A 773 2.55 -4.61 36.03
CA ALA A 773 1.27 -5.01 36.58
C ALA A 773 0.35 -3.79 36.78
N LEU A 774 -0.30 -3.32 35.71
CA LEU A 774 -1.11 -2.10 35.70
C LEU A 774 -2.25 -2.11 36.74
N ALA A 775 -2.83 -3.27 37.07
CA ALA A 775 -3.80 -3.41 38.16
C ALA A 775 -3.31 -2.93 39.54
N ASN A 776 -1.99 -2.84 39.75
CA ASN A 776 -1.37 -2.35 40.98
C ASN A 776 -1.03 -0.85 40.94
N TYR A 777 -1.34 -0.14 39.85
CA TYR A 777 -0.97 1.27 39.69
C TYR A 777 -1.82 2.20 40.57
N PRO A 778 -1.22 3.05 41.43
CA PRO A 778 -1.97 3.90 42.36
C PRO A 778 -2.94 4.86 41.66
N GLY A 779 -4.24 4.70 41.94
CA GLY A 779 -5.31 5.57 41.42
C GLY A 779 -5.96 5.10 40.12
N LEU A 780 -5.45 4.05 39.48
CA LEU A 780 -6.15 3.39 38.37
C LEU A 780 -7.26 2.48 38.91
N ASN A 781 -8.43 2.50 38.29
CA ASN A 781 -9.61 1.74 38.75
C ASN A 781 -10.40 1.22 37.55
N ALA A 782 -10.57 -0.10 37.45
CA ALA A 782 -11.36 -0.75 36.39
C ALA A 782 -12.85 -0.35 36.39
N ASN A 783 -13.34 0.29 37.46
CA ASN A 783 -14.72 0.77 37.56
C ASN A 783 -14.90 2.22 37.07
N VAL A 784 -13.85 2.87 36.54
CA VAL A 784 -13.88 4.25 36.02
C VAL A 784 -13.60 4.23 34.52
N PRO A 785 -14.64 4.31 33.66
CA PRO A 785 -14.48 4.35 32.21
C PRO A 785 -13.64 5.52 31.72
N GLY A 786 -12.85 5.28 30.69
CA GLY A 786 -11.92 6.25 30.09
C GLY A 786 -10.75 5.56 29.40
N CYS A 787 -10.10 6.28 28.48
CA CYS A 787 -8.81 5.88 27.92
C CYS A 787 -7.68 6.64 28.63
N TYR A 788 -6.58 5.93 28.88
CA TYR A 788 -5.44 6.38 29.66
C TYR A 788 -4.17 6.24 28.83
N ASP A 789 -3.45 7.34 28.65
CA ASP A 789 -2.10 7.34 28.11
C ASP A 789 -1.15 6.64 29.09
N ILE A 790 -0.13 5.93 28.59
CA ILE A 790 0.97 5.43 29.43
C ILE A 790 2.24 6.17 29.01
N THR A 791 2.77 6.98 29.92
CA THR A 791 4.06 7.67 29.73
C THR A 791 5.16 6.82 30.32
N ILE A 792 6.22 6.53 29.56
CA ILE A 792 7.39 5.78 30.03
C ILE A 792 8.68 6.51 29.64
N SER A 793 9.60 6.65 30.59
CA SER A 793 11.01 6.90 30.32
C SER A 793 11.87 5.78 30.91
N GLY A 794 13.11 5.68 30.47
CA GLY A 794 14.01 4.65 30.98
C GLY A 794 15.48 4.94 30.72
N SER A 795 16.33 4.23 31.45
CA SER A 795 17.77 4.36 31.39
C SER A 795 18.44 3.00 31.58
N ALA A 796 19.58 2.81 30.90
CA ALA A 796 20.43 1.63 31.00
C ALA A 796 21.89 2.05 30.93
N ALA A 797 22.81 1.19 31.36
CA ALA A 797 24.24 1.48 31.24
C ALA A 797 24.66 1.48 29.76
N GLY A 798 25.57 2.39 29.37
CA GLY A 798 26.08 2.47 27.99
C GLY A 798 25.05 2.87 26.92
N SER A 799 23.89 3.40 27.29
CA SER A 799 22.89 3.92 26.34
C SER A 799 22.79 5.45 26.36
N CYS A 800 22.28 6.00 25.27
CA CYS A 800 21.82 7.39 25.21
C CYS A 800 20.33 7.44 25.53
N GLN A 801 19.99 8.08 26.66
CA GLN A 801 18.61 8.15 27.15
C GLN A 801 17.68 8.84 26.15
N THR A 802 16.53 8.23 25.91
CA THR A 802 15.38 8.89 25.29
C THR A 802 14.63 9.73 26.33
N GLY A 803 13.93 10.76 25.85
CA GLY A 803 12.94 11.48 26.67
C GLY A 803 11.72 10.60 26.97
N ASN A 804 10.78 11.13 27.74
CA ASN A 804 9.51 10.45 28.04
C ASN A 804 8.75 10.13 26.74
N ILE A 805 8.50 8.84 26.49
CA ILE A 805 7.66 8.33 25.40
C ILE A 805 6.23 8.21 25.91
N VAL A 806 5.25 8.70 25.14
CA VAL A 806 3.83 8.65 25.49
C VAL A 806 3.10 7.67 24.57
N PHE A 807 2.64 6.56 25.12
CA PHE A 807 1.77 5.61 24.45
C PHE A 807 0.31 6.08 24.64
N THR A 808 -0.20 6.84 23.68
CA THR A 808 -1.54 7.44 23.75
C THR A 808 -2.65 6.38 23.75
N GLU A 809 -3.65 6.54 24.62
CA GLU A 809 -4.82 5.65 24.78
C GLU A 809 -4.45 4.15 24.88
N HIS A 810 -3.32 3.82 25.52
CA HIS A 810 -2.80 2.45 25.54
C HIS A 810 -3.61 1.51 26.45
N LEU A 811 -4.33 2.05 27.43
CA LEU A 811 -5.32 1.35 28.24
C LEU A 811 -6.67 2.06 28.09
N CYS A 812 -7.69 1.37 27.60
CA CYS A 812 -9.08 1.84 27.61
C CYS A 812 -9.97 0.95 28.47
N VAL A 813 -10.73 1.59 29.36
CA VAL A 813 -11.81 0.99 30.15
C VAL A 813 -13.13 1.48 29.56
N HIS A 814 -13.92 0.58 28.98
CA HIS A 814 -15.19 0.92 28.34
C HIS A 814 -16.36 0.72 29.30
N PRO A 815 -17.37 1.61 29.31
CA PRO A 815 -18.51 1.47 30.19
C PRO A 815 -19.29 0.19 29.89
N ALA A 816 -19.73 -0.49 30.93
CA ALA A 816 -20.76 -1.52 30.81
C ALA A 816 -22.12 -0.84 30.58
N PRO A 817 -23.04 -1.45 29.81
CA PRO A 817 -24.43 -1.05 29.82
C PRO A 817 -25.10 -1.36 31.17
N ASP A 818 -26.28 -0.79 31.40
CA ASP A 818 -27.18 -1.13 32.52
C ASP A 818 -28.39 -1.87 31.91
N ALA A 819 -28.50 -3.18 32.17
CA ALA A 819 -29.47 -4.05 31.52
C ALA A 819 -30.82 -4.07 32.26
N SER A 820 -31.90 -3.67 31.58
CA SER A 820 -33.21 -3.48 32.20
C SER A 820 -34.35 -3.74 31.22
N PHE A 821 -35.48 -4.31 31.67
CA PHE A 821 -36.68 -4.44 30.85
C PHE A 821 -38.01 -4.50 31.63
N LEU A 822 -39.06 -4.07 30.94
CA LEU A 822 -40.46 -4.20 31.33
C LEU A 822 -41.15 -5.33 30.55
N THR A 823 -42.19 -5.90 31.17
CA THR A 823 -42.95 -7.05 30.66
C THR A 823 -44.43 -6.71 30.67
N ASN A 824 -45.10 -6.79 29.54
CA ASN A 824 -46.54 -6.53 29.42
C ASN A 824 -47.26 -7.77 28.82
N PRO A 825 -48.20 -8.40 29.56
CA PRO A 825 -48.93 -9.57 29.09
C PRO A 825 -49.92 -9.20 27.98
N GLY A 826 -50.09 -10.12 27.02
CA GLY A 826 -51.12 -10.10 26.01
C GLY A 826 -52.12 -11.25 26.18
N ASN A 827 -52.95 -11.47 25.15
CA ASN A 827 -53.84 -12.62 25.09
C ASN A 827 -53.10 -13.89 24.67
N ASP A 828 -53.66 -15.07 24.99
CA ASP A 828 -53.26 -16.35 24.41
C ASP A 828 -51.74 -16.64 24.50
N GLY A 829 -51.18 -16.57 25.71
CA GLY A 829 -49.75 -16.89 25.98
C GLY A 829 -48.73 -15.89 25.41
N VAL A 830 -49.18 -14.83 24.72
CA VAL A 830 -48.31 -13.80 24.13
C VAL A 830 -47.86 -12.81 25.21
N TYR A 831 -46.56 -12.51 25.26
CA TYR A 831 -45.97 -11.46 26.08
C TYR A 831 -45.15 -10.50 25.22
N SER A 832 -45.24 -9.21 25.57
CA SER A 832 -44.46 -8.13 24.96
C SER A 832 -43.40 -7.62 25.94
N PHE A 833 -42.18 -7.45 25.46
CA PHE A 833 -41.03 -7.07 26.26
C PHE A 833 -40.49 -5.72 25.78
N THR A 834 -40.43 -4.75 26.67
CA THR A 834 -39.89 -3.42 26.39
C THR A 834 -38.54 -3.31 27.06
N ASN A 835 -37.47 -3.34 26.26
CA ASN A 835 -36.12 -3.01 26.73
C ASN A 835 -36.11 -1.59 27.30
N THR A 836 -35.49 -1.43 28.46
CA THR A 836 -35.25 -0.15 29.14
C THR A 836 -33.78 -0.02 29.56
N SER A 837 -32.89 -0.79 28.93
CA SER A 837 -31.44 -0.76 29.17
C SER A 837 -30.82 0.56 28.72
N THR A 838 -29.69 0.95 29.33
CA THR A 838 -28.93 2.14 28.90
C THR A 838 -27.48 1.78 28.57
N GLY A 839 -26.82 2.56 27.71
CA GLY A 839 -25.43 2.33 27.29
C GLY A 839 -25.20 1.15 26.34
N ALA A 840 -26.26 0.47 25.90
CA ALA A 840 -26.20 -0.65 24.97
C ALA A 840 -26.64 -0.26 23.55
N THR A 841 -26.19 -1.04 22.57
CA THR A 841 -26.49 -0.91 21.13
C THR A 841 -27.03 -2.20 20.51
N THR A 842 -26.80 -3.37 21.13
CA THR A 842 -27.35 -4.66 20.69
C THR A 842 -27.79 -5.51 21.88
N TYR A 843 -28.68 -6.46 21.63
CA TYR A 843 -29.42 -7.18 22.66
C TYR A 843 -29.57 -8.66 22.31
N THR A 844 -29.53 -9.53 23.33
CA THR A 844 -29.81 -10.96 23.20
C THR A 844 -30.77 -11.38 24.32
N TRP A 845 -31.94 -11.86 23.91
CA TRP A 845 -33.00 -12.35 24.80
C TRP A 845 -33.03 -13.89 24.78
N ASP A 846 -33.09 -14.52 25.94
CA ASP A 846 -33.43 -15.94 26.10
C ASP A 846 -34.73 -16.01 26.91
N PHE A 847 -35.79 -16.59 26.35
CA PHE A 847 -37.09 -16.66 27.02
C PHE A 847 -37.20 -17.82 28.02
N GLY A 848 -36.22 -18.71 28.09
CA GLY A 848 -36.18 -19.83 29.05
C GLY A 848 -37.11 -21.01 28.71
N ASP A 849 -37.97 -20.89 27.70
CA ASP A 849 -38.79 -21.98 27.16
C ASP A 849 -38.03 -22.84 26.12
N GLY A 850 -36.92 -22.33 25.61
CA GLY A 850 -36.11 -22.97 24.59
C GLY A 850 -36.46 -22.64 23.14
N SER A 851 -37.30 -21.64 22.91
CA SER A 851 -37.69 -21.08 21.60
C SER A 851 -36.56 -20.38 20.82
N GLY A 852 -35.31 -20.49 21.27
CA GLY A 852 -34.16 -19.80 20.71
C GLY A 852 -33.99 -18.38 21.26
N ALA A 853 -32.92 -17.71 20.84
CA ALA A 853 -32.64 -16.34 21.27
C ALA A 853 -33.20 -15.30 20.27
N ALA A 854 -33.78 -14.21 20.79
CA ALA A 854 -34.22 -13.07 19.99
C ALA A 854 -33.25 -11.89 20.15
N HIS A 855 -33.10 -11.08 19.10
CA HIS A 855 -32.12 -9.99 19.05
C HIS A 855 -32.74 -8.60 18.73
N SER A 856 -34.06 -8.55 18.55
CA SER A 856 -34.82 -7.31 18.46
C SER A 856 -34.86 -6.57 19.79
N GLU A 857 -34.80 -5.23 19.76
CA GLU A 857 -34.82 -4.40 20.97
C GLU A 857 -36.13 -4.53 21.79
N HIS A 858 -37.28 -4.70 21.13
CA HIS A 858 -38.57 -4.89 21.82
C HIS A 858 -39.26 -6.16 21.28
N PRO A 859 -38.88 -7.36 21.75
CA PRO A 859 -39.45 -8.59 21.22
C PRO A 859 -40.88 -8.82 21.72
N VAL A 860 -41.66 -9.49 20.87
CA VAL A 860 -42.90 -10.17 21.24
C VAL A 860 -42.66 -11.66 21.10
N HIS A 861 -43.04 -12.41 22.14
CA HIS A 861 -42.90 -13.86 22.24
C HIS A 861 -44.20 -14.52 22.67
N LYS A 862 -44.43 -15.78 22.27
CA LYS A 862 -45.56 -16.59 22.74
C LYS A 862 -45.03 -17.85 23.41
N PHE A 863 -45.42 -18.04 24.66
CA PHE A 863 -45.17 -19.28 25.40
C PHE A 863 -46.23 -20.34 25.06
N SER A 864 -45.87 -21.61 25.24
CA SER A 864 -46.80 -22.75 25.14
C SER A 864 -47.67 -22.84 26.39
N ASN A 865 -48.99 -22.72 26.25
CA ASN A 865 -49.94 -22.88 27.36
C ASN A 865 -50.18 -24.37 27.74
N GLU A 866 -49.59 -25.32 27.00
CA GLU A 866 -49.90 -26.76 27.10
C GLU A 866 -49.42 -27.42 28.40
N ASP A 867 -48.49 -26.79 29.12
CA ASP A 867 -48.06 -27.14 30.47
C ASP A 867 -48.08 -25.89 31.37
N ALA A 868 -48.41 -26.07 32.65
CA ALA A 868 -48.40 -25.02 33.66
C ALA A 868 -46.96 -24.63 34.06
N ALA A 869 -46.31 -23.86 33.19
CA ALA A 869 -44.88 -23.57 33.26
C ALA A 869 -44.55 -22.18 33.86
N SER A 870 -43.31 -22.08 34.36
CA SER A 870 -42.67 -20.82 34.72
C SER A 870 -41.37 -20.66 33.93
N TYR A 871 -41.20 -19.51 33.29
CA TYR A 871 -40.14 -19.24 32.33
C TYR A 871 -39.27 -18.09 32.82
N THR A 872 -37.95 -18.32 32.92
CA THR A 872 -36.99 -17.26 33.28
C THR A 872 -36.52 -16.56 32.02
N VAL A 873 -37.11 -15.40 31.73
CA VAL A 873 -36.69 -14.54 30.62
C VAL A 873 -35.45 -13.76 31.04
N LYS A 874 -34.39 -13.86 30.25
CA LYS A 874 -33.10 -13.19 30.42
C LYS A 874 -32.86 -12.21 29.26
N LEU A 875 -32.43 -11.00 29.58
CA LEU A 875 -31.88 -10.03 28.64
C LEU A 875 -30.38 -9.89 28.90
N ILE A 876 -29.58 -9.99 27.85
CA ILE A 876 -28.18 -9.55 27.80
C ILE A 876 -28.13 -8.33 26.89
N ALA A 877 -27.62 -7.21 27.41
CA ALA A 877 -27.44 -5.98 26.64
C ALA A 877 -25.93 -5.76 26.40
N TYR A 878 -25.54 -5.32 25.21
CA TYR A 878 -24.13 -5.11 24.80
C TYR A 878 -23.91 -3.68 24.32
N SER A 879 -22.82 -3.04 24.75
CA SER A 879 -22.35 -1.75 24.22
C SER A 879 -21.61 -1.89 22.89
N ASP A 880 -21.32 -0.77 22.24
CA ASP A 880 -20.62 -0.71 20.95
C ASP A 880 -19.18 -1.26 21.00
N LYS A 881 -18.60 -1.36 22.20
CA LYS A 881 -17.29 -1.99 22.47
C LYS A 881 -17.39 -3.46 22.91
N GLY A 882 -18.59 -4.04 22.90
CA GLY A 882 -18.84 -5.44 23.24
C GLY A 882 -19.00 -5.73 24.74
N CYS A 883 -18.91 -4.72 25.61
CA CYS A 883 -19.15 -4.88 27.04
C CYS A 883 -20.62 -5.19 27.30
N SER A 884 -20.90 -6.14 28.19
CA SER A 884 -22.27 -6.62 28.42
C SER A 884 -22.69 -6.59 29.88
N ASP A 885 -23.99 -6.42 30.08
CA ASP A 885 -24.68 -6.61 31.34
C ASP A 885 -25.92 -7.51 31.15
N THR A 886 -26.48 -8.02 32.24
CA THR A 886 -27.50 -9.08 32.22
C THR A 886 -28.54 -8.91 33.31
N THR A 887 -29.82 -9.02 32.92
CA THR A 887 -30.96 -8.98 33.83
C THR A 887 -31.97 -10.08 33.50
N SER A 888 -32.77 -10.52 34.48
CA SER A 888 -33.71 -11.63 34.34
C SER A 888 -35.02 -11.41 35.10
N ARG A 889 -36.14 -11.90 34.55
CA ARG A 889 -37.49 -11.87 35.16
C ARG A 889 -38.23 -13.18 34.91
N VAL A 890 -39.08 -13.61 35.83
CA VAL A 890 -39.90 -14.84 35.69
C VAL A 890 -41.29 -14.50 35.15
N ILE A 891 -41.80 -15.32 34.24
CA ILE A 891 -43.14 -15.27 33.65
C ILE A 891 -43.86 -16.61 33.94
N ASN A 892 -45.15 -16.57 34.26
CA ASN A 892 -45.97 -17.76 34.53
C ASN A 892 -47.15 -17.84 33.54
N THR A 893 -47.54 -19.06 33.13
CA THR A 893 -48.49 -19.28 32.01
C THR A 893 -49.54 -20.36 32.27
N GLU A 894 -49.96 -20.55 33.54
CA GLU A 894 -50.93 -21.61 33.88
C GLU A 894 -52.24 -21.52 33.08
N GLU A 895 -52.76 -22.64 32.59
CA GLU A 895 -54.13 -22.66 32.06
C GLU A 895 -55.17 -22.86 33.17
N VAL A 896 -56.35 -22.26 32.97
CA VAL A 896 -57.51 -22.42 33.84
C VAL A 896 -58.22 -23.74 33.51
N ILE A 897 -57.75 -24.85 34.08
CA ILE A 897 -58.36 -26.16 33.88
C ILE A 897 -59.54 -26.30 34.87
N PHE A 898 -60.76 -26.48 34.33
CA PHE A 898 -61.95 -26.75 35.13
C PHE A 898 -62.97 -27.61 34.37
N TYR A 899 -63.83 -28.31 35.12
CA TYR A 899 -64.92 -29.12 34.59
C TYR A 899 -66.23 -28.76 35.30
N VAL A 900 -67.33 -28.67 34.54
CA VAL A 900 -68.68 -28.41 35.09
C VAL A 900 -69.63 -29.54 34.67
N PRO A 901 -70.24 -30.28 35.62
CA PRO A 901 -71.23 -31.30 35.29
C PRO A 901 -72.44 -30.71 34.55
N ASN A 902 -72.98 -31.42 33.56
CA ASN A 902 -74.15 -30.98 32.79
C ASN A 902 -75.48 -31.55 33.32
N ALA A 903 -75.44 -32.52 34.24
CA ALA A 903 -76.60 -33.08 34.92
C ALA A 903 -76.22 -33.62 36.31
N PHE A 904 -77.20 -33.69 37.22
CA PHE A 904 -77.09 -34.37 38.52
C PHE A 904 -78.45 -34.84 39.05
N THR A 905 -78.43 -35.73 40.04
CA THR A 905 -79.61 -36.43 40.56
C THR A 905 -79.64 -36.36 42.09
N PRO A 906 -80.31 -35.35 42.68
CA PRO A 906 -80.45 -35.19 44.12
C PRO A 906 -81.61 -36.05 44.67
N ASP A 907 -81.39 -37.36 44.78
CA ASP A 907 -82.38 -38.36 45.20
C ASP A 907 -82.08 -39.04 46.56
N GLY A 908 -80.90 -38.79 47.12
CA GLY A 908 -80.38 -39.40 48.36
C GLY A 908 -79.57 -40.69 48.18
N ASN A 909 -79.22 -41.08 46.95
CA ASN A 909 -78.37 -42.25 46.69
C ASN A 909 -76.85 -41.95 46.80
N GLU A 910 -75.98 -42.94 46.54
CA GLU A 910 -74.51 -42.81 46.71
C GLU A 910 -73.77 -42.07 45.55
N PHE A 911 -74.50 -41.60 44.52
CA PHE A 911 -73.96 -41.11 43.26
C PHE A 911 -74.56 -39.76 42.84
N ASN A 912 -73.74 -38.86 42.31
CA ASN A 912 -74.16 -37.62 41.61
C ASN A 912 -75.22 -36.75 42.32
N ASN A 913 -75.25 -36.74 43.64
CA ASN A 913 -76.24 -36.03 44.45
C ASN A 913 -75.94 -34.53 44.65
N ILE A 914 -74.77 -34.04 44.20
CA ILE A 914 -74.34 -32.64 44.34
C ILE A 914 -73.80 -32.13 42.99
N PHE A 915 -74.33 -31.02 42.49
CA PHE A 915 -73.75 -30.26 41.40
C PHE A 915 -72.57 -29.42 41.92
N LYS A 916 -71.34 -29.86 41.62
CA LYS A 916 -70.11 -29.12 41.95
C LYS A 916 -69.21 -28.96 40.72
N PRO A 917 -68.94 -27.71 40.27
CA PRO A 917 -67.82 -27.42 39.37
C PRO A 917 -66.49 -27.85 40.02
N VAL A 918 -65.65 -28.54 39.25
CA VAL A 918 -64.32 -28.97 39.68
C VAL A 918 -63.30 -28.02 39.07
N MET A 919 -62.69 -27.18 39.91
CA MET A 919 -61.62 -26.25 39.51
C MET A 919 -60.26 -26.89 39.81
N THR A 920 -59.40 -27.05 38.80
CA THR A 920 -58.14 -27.81 38.92
C THR A 920 -56.90 -26.91 38.99
N SER A 921 -56.84 -25.81 38.22
CA SER A 921 -55.68 -24.91 38.15
C SER A 921 -56.06 -23.48 37.71
N GLY A 922 -55.12 -22.53 37.76
CA GLY A 922 -55.22 -21.23 37.08
C GLY A 922 -56.19 -20.19 37.68
N TYR A 923 -56.95 -20.51 38.74
CA TYR A 923 -57.93 -19.61 39.38
C TYR A 923 -57.50 -19.19 40.80
N ASP A 924 -57.91 -17.99 41.23
CA ASP A 924 -57.77 -17.53 42.62
C ASP A 924 -58.98 -18.01 43.46
N PRO A 925 -58.80 -18.91 44.45
CA PRO A 925 -59.89 -19.41 45.28
C PRO A 925 -60.60 -18.33 46.12
N LEU A 926 -59.93 -17.21 46.45
CA LEU A 926 -60.52 -16.10 47.21
C LEU A 926 -61.45 -15.23 46.35
N SER A 927 -61.38 -15.37 45.02
CA SER A 927 -62.20 -14.64 44.06
C SER A 927 -63.35 -15.45 43.46
N TYR A 928 -63.39 -16.75 43.73
CA TYR A 928 -64.37 -17.67 43.15
C TYR A 928 -65.79 -17.35 43.62
N GLN A 929 -66.72 -17.32 42.68
CA GLN A 929 -68.15 -17.24 42.94
C GLN A 929 -68.92 -18.08 41.91
N LEU A 930 -69.74 -19.00 42.43
CA LEU A 930 -70.77 -19.75 41.71
C LEU A 930 -72.14 -19.20 42.09
N GLU A 931 -73.00 -18.98 41.09
CA GLU A 931 -74.40 -18.58 41.21
C GLU A 931 -75.25 -19.51 40.34
N ILE A 932 -76.43 -19.91 40.83
CA ILE A 932 -77.37 -20.77 40.10
C ILE A 932 -78.76 -20.12 40.12
N TYR A 933 -79.38 -20.06 38.95
CA TYR A 933 -80.64 -19.39 38.71
C TYR A 933 -81.71 -20.37 38.20
N ASN A 934 -82.94 -20.20 38.65
CA ASN A 934 -84.09 -20.90 38.09
C ASN A 934 -84.53 -20.28 36.75
N ARG A 935 -85.49 -20.92 36.05
CA ARG A 935 -85.98 -20.48 34.73
C ARG A 935 -86.60 -19.07 34.67
N TRP A 936 -86.84 -18.43 35.82
CA TRP A 936 -87.36 -17.06 35.92
C TRP A 936 -86.27 -16.02 36.18
N GLY A 937 -85.00 -16.42 36.31
CA GLY A 937 -83.87 -15.54 36.61
C GLY A 937 -83.67 -15.24 38.10
N GLU A 938 -84.38 -15.94 38.98
CA GLU A 938 -84.20 -15.85 40.44
C GLU A 938 -82.99 -16.70 40.88
N LEU A 939 -82.11 -16.10 41.69
CA LEU A 939 -80.94 -16.75 42.29
C LEU A 939 -81.40 -17.73 43.38
N ILE A 940 -81.13 -19.02 43.18
CA ILE A 940 -81.55 -20.09 44.10
C ILE A 940 -80.38 -20.71 44.91
N PHE A 941 -79.15 -20.54 44.45
CA PHE A 941 -77.95 -20.97 45.17
C PHE A 941 -76.77 -20.05 44.83
N GLU A 942 -75.96 -19.71 45.84
CA GLU A 942 -74.65 -19.09 45.66
C GLU A 942 -73.58 -19.78 46.52
N SER A 943 -72.34 -19.81 46.04
CA SER A 943 -71.18 -20.25 46.80
C SER A 943 -69.95 -19.43 46.43
N LYS A 944 -69.14 -19.07 47.42
CA LYS A 944 -67.83 -18.42 47.25
C LYS A 944 -66.67 -19.37 47.57
N ASN A 945 -66.92 -20.66 47.58
CA ASN A 945 -65.93 -21.70 47.80
C ASN A 945 -66.15 -22.84 46.79
N ALA A 946 -65.14 -23.11 45.96
CA ALA A 946 -65.18 -24.15 44.94
C ALA A 946 -65.41 -25.57 45.51
N ASP A 947 -65.15 -25.80 46.81
CA ASP A 947 -65.44 -27.09 47.45
C ASP A 947 -66.92 -27.35 47.75
N TYR A 948 -67.75 -26.29 47.76
CA TYR A 948 -69.17 -26.36 48.10
C TYR A 948 -70.05 -26.23 46.85
N GLY A 949 -70.63 -27.36 46.43
CA GLY A 949 -71.62 -27.44 45.36
C GLY A 949 -73.07 -27.37 45.87
N TRP A 950 -74.01 -27.43 44.94
CA TRP A 950 -75.45 -27.37 45.18
C TRP A 950 -76.06 -28.76 45.29
N ASP A 951 -76.87 -28.99 46.32
CA ASP A 951 -77.57 -30.26 46.62
C ASP A 951 -78.95 -30.39 45.95
N GLY A 952 -79.32 -29.46 45.07
CA GLY A 952 -80.63 -29.45 44.42
C GLY A 952 -81.78 -28.96 45.31
N THR A 953 -81.48 -28.35 46.48
CA THR A 953 -82.52 -27.74 47.33
C THR A 953 -82.63 -26.23 47.14
N TYR A 954 -83.82 -25.69 47.40
CA TYR A 954 -84.07 -24.25 47.59
C TYR A 954 -85.09 -24.07 48.71
N MET A 955 -84.83 -23.14 49.63
CA MET A 955 -85.65 -22.92 50.85
C MET A 955 -85.96 -24.21 51.65
N GLY A 956 -85.07 -25.20 51.64
CA GLY A 956 -85.26 -26.48 52.32
C GLY A 956 -86.25 -27.45 51.65
N GLN A 957 -86.53 -27.27 50.35
CA GLN A 957 -87.27 -28.22 49.51
C GLN A 957 -86.42 -28.60 48.30
N ILE A 958 -86.51 -29.86 47.83
CA ILE A 958 -85.86 -30.26 46.57
C ILE A 958 -86.58 -29.55 45.41
N VAL A 959 -85.82 -28.98 44.47
CA VAL A 959 -86.39 -28.23 43.35
C VAL A 959 -87.02 -29.13 42.27
N GLN A 960 -87.73 -28.50 41.34
CA GLN A 960 -88.37 -29.17 40.20
C GLN A 960 -87.35 -29.68 39.19
N ASP A 961 -87.65 -30.79 38.53
CA ASP A 961 -86.81 -31.37 37.49
C ASP A 961 -86.77 -30.46 36.26
N GLY A 962 -85.61 -30.40 35.58
CA GLY A 962 -85.41 -29.53 34.43
C GLY A 962 -84.08 -28.75 34.46
N ILE A 963 -84.05 -27.68 33.67
CA ILE A 963 -82.83 -26.92 33.34
C ILE A 963 -82.68 -25.72 34.27
N TYR A 964 -81.51 -25.60 34.90
CA TYR A 964 -81.09 -24.46 35.71
C TYR A 964 -79.85 -23.80 35.08
N VAL A 965 -79.76 -22.47 35.15
CA VAL A 965 -78.63 -21.71 34.58
C VAL A 965 -77.59 -21.50 35.67
N TRP A 966 -76.34 -21.81 35.41
CA TRP A 966 -75.23 -21.51 36.30
C TRP A 966 -74.32 -20.41 35.73
N LYS A 967 -73.72 -19.65 36.64
CA LYS A 967 -72.75 -18.59 36.38
C LYS A 967 -71.56 -18.78 37.31
N ILE A 968 -70.36 -18.79 36.76
CA ILE A 968 -69.10 -18.90 37.50
C ILE A 968 -68.23 -17.70 37.16
N THR A 969 -67.69 -17.03 38.18
CA THR A 969 -66.70 -15.96 38.04
C THR A 969 -65.55 -16.16 38.99
N PHE A 970 -64.33 -15.85 38.53
CA PHE A 970 -63.11 -15.84 39.34
C PHE A 970 -62.06 -14.94 38.66
N LYS A 971 -61.03 -14.56 39.42
CA LYS A 971 -59.77 -13.99 38.93
C LYS A 971 -58.80 -15.11 38.57
N VAL A 972 -57.89 -14.82 37.65
CA VAL A 972 -56.81 -15.70 37.21
C VAL A 972 -55.52 -15.35 37.93
N ILE A 973 -54.86 -16.34 38.53
CA ILE A 973 -53.80 -16.11 39.54
C ILE A 973 -52.52 -15.42 39.03
N TYR A 974 -52.23 -15.47 37.72
CA TYR A 974 -50.99 -14.92 37.15
C TYR A 974 -51.14 -13.54 36.50
N ASN A 975 -52.36 -13.09 36.18
CA ASN A 975 -52.59 -11.77 35.56
C ASN A 975 -53.78 -10.97 36.15
N ASP A 976 -54.45 -11.51 37.17
CA ASP A 976 -55.57 -10.90 37.90
C ASP A 976 -56.86 -10.69 37.07
N ASP A 977 -56.91 -11.19 35.83
CA ASP A 977 -58.07 -11.12 34.92
C ASP A 977 -59.31 -11.78 35.55
N LYS A 978 -60.45 -11.11 35.47
CA LYS A 978 -61.75 -11.74 35.78
C LYS A 978 -62.27 -12.51 34.57
N LYS A 979 -62.46 -13.82 34.73
CA LYS A 979 -63.20 -14.66 33.76
C LYS A 979 -64.65 -14.84 34.22
N LEU A 980 -65.53 -15.07 33.25
CA LEU A 980 -66.96 -15.31 33.41
C LEU A 980 -67.35 -16.50 32.54
N TYR A 981 -67.91 -17.53 33.14
CA TYR A 981 -68.47 -18.69 32.44
C TYR A 981 -69.95 -18.82 32.75
N LEU A 982 -70.72 -19.18 31.73
CA LEU A 982 -72.17 -19.36 31.79
C LEU A 982 -72.51 -20.71 31.18
N GLY A 983 -73.49 -21.40 31.75
CA GLY A 983 -73.99 -22.66 31.20
C GLY A 983 -75.25 -23.12 31.89
N HIS A 984 -75.57 -24.40 31.74
CA HIS A 984 -76.75 -24.99 32.36
C HIS A 984 -76.43 -26.35 32.98
N VAL A 985 -77.26 -26.73 33.95
CA VAL A 985 -77.27 -28.06 34.58
C VAL A 985 -78.70 -28.60 34.56
N ASN A 986 -78.85 -29.88 34.26
CA ASN A 986 -80.12 -30.60 34.28
C ASN A 986 -80.29 -31.30 35.64
N ILE A 987 -81.41 -31.07 36.33
CA ILE A 987 -81.85 -31.93 37.42
C ILE A 987 -82.75 -33.02 36.82
N ILE A 988 -82.37 -34.27 37.06
CA ILE A 988 -83.04 -35.48 36.60
C ILE A 988 -83.26 -36.38 37.83
N LYS A 989 -84.50 -36.84 38.03
CA LYS A 989 -84.89 -37.87 39.01
C LYS A 989 -85.36 -39.13 38.28
#